data_AF-A0A7K2EB93-F1
#
_entry.id   AF-A0A7K2EB93-F1
#
_cell.length_a   1.000
_cell.length_b   1.000
_cell.length_c   1.000
_cell.angle_alpha   90.00
_cell.angle_beta   90.00
_cell.angle_gamma   90.00
#
_symmetry.space_group_name_H-M   'P 1'
#
loop_
_entity.id
_entity.type
_entity.pdbx_description
1 polymer ?
#
loop_
_entity_poly.entity_id
_entity_poly.type
_entity_poly.pdbx_seq_one_letter_code
_entity_poly.pdbx_strand_id
1 'polypeptide(L)'
;MIVAAIVVTCVSGTAVAAADQDESLQVRIAVRALDRGSMEFALQQRHGGTWGPRQLPARRFMPADATPGRWLTSSPLTPAGLQVRIAARRLDGGNIELALQRWSDGSWGARQLPASRLIAADAAPGRWLNSSPLTPAGPTAIPPLPEWSLLAGGDVLMDRTEPAGVDPFSGIDPPLASADLAVVNVEMAISDRGAPIGKHFTFRAPPSAAQRIGDAGIDVANLANNHAKDYGPVALTDTIASLEAAGVAALGAGANDTEAFRHRLLEVHGAVTVAFVGVSMIVPWSFPAGPDSPGIATGTEPERVLQSVRTAADEADVVIAVVHWGVEVATCPSAEQRAFAQELFDAGAVAVIGHHPHVLQAIEFDDGRLVAYSLGNFVWHPRRGISGETGVLQIDFAGDRIVGWEFHPHLLDENGAPRPAEGGWRVDRLHDLIEGDCEQHEGTSPYDLTPRGDASGSGDQPDAEIRRYSGRQFKELLDSVTLPNLVDIADAPAITGDTQTDDRIREGAEDRGYRLQPVVASLDELVSVEQKLLQPEAARAYGALSAAAREAGHQLILRSAYRGFDVQRFLLFRHLKEPFTSERIRHALRVVAPPGYSRHQTGYAADLETPGYGINDFRYSDAYAWLAADNFLQAKRHGFIPSYPAGVENQGPDPEPWEFFYVGVDKLMRSPTAGSG
;
A
#
# COMPACT_ATOMS: atom_id res chain seq x y z
N MET A 1 -61.87 14.77 -21.20
CA MET A 1 -61.04 14.51 -22.40
C MET A 1 -60.22 13.27 -22.13
N ILE A 2 -60.35 12.25 -22.99
CA ILE A 2 -59.51 11.03 -23.14
C ILE A 2 -59.45 10.13 -21.88
N VAL A 3 -60.29 9.11 -21.64
CA VAL A 3 -60.57 7.83 -22.34
C VAL A 3 -59.32 6.96 -22.61
N ALA A 4 -59.14 5.91 -21.79
CA ALA A 4 -58.71 4.59 -22.23
C ALA A 4 -59.17 3.52 -21.21
N ALA A 5 -60.20 2.77 -21.58
CA ALA A 5 -60.55 1.46 -21.02
C ALA A 5 -59.96 0.38 -21.93
N ILE A 6 -59.70 -0.83 -21.41
CA ILE A 6 -59.83 -2.16 -22.06
C ILE A 6 -59.35 -3.20 -21.03
N VAL A 7 -60.28 -3.87 -20.32
CA VAL A 7 -60.96 -5.15 -20.64
C VAL A 7 -60.18 -6.36 -20.13
N VAL A 8 -60.69 -6.91 -19.03
CA VAL A 8 -60.43 -8.26 -18.54
C VAL A 8 -61.33 -9.22 -19.33
N THR A 9 -60.73 -10.16 -20.05
CA THR A 9 -61.47 -11.23 -20.73
C THR A 9 -61.21 -12.54 -20.00
N CYS A 10 -62.20 -12.99 -19.22
CA CYS A 10 -62.31 -14.39 -18.81
C CYS A 10 -62.75 -15.21 -20.02
N VAL A 11 -61.98 -16.25 -20.36
CA VAL A 11 -62.43 -17.33 -21.24
C VAL A 11 -62.44 -18.61 -20.43
N SER A 12 -63.63 -19.11 -20.13
CA SER A 12 -63.90 -20.46 -19.67
C SER A 12 -63.82 -21.43 -20.85
N GLY A 13 -62.99 -22.48 -20.75
CA GLY A 13 -62.90 -23.51 -21.79
C GLY A 13 -62.23 -24.79 -21.31
N THR A 14 -63.07 -25.77 -20.96
CA THR A 14 -62.84 -27.22 -20.97
C THR A 14 -61.69 -27.80 -20.15
N ALA A 15 -62.07 -28.40 -19.01
CA ALA A 15 -61.28 -29.39 -18.30
C ALA A 15 -61.00 -30.59 -19.24
N VAL A 16 -59.76 -30.67 -19.73
CA VAL A 16 -59.18 -31.93 -20.21
C VAL A 16 -58.59 -32.59 -18.97
N ALA A 17 -59.09 -33.76 -18.63
CA ALA A 17 -58.45 -34.65 -17.68
C ALA A 17 -57.04 -34.98 -18.19
N ALA A 18 -56.02 -34.35 -17.59
CA ALA A 18 -54.64 -34.77 -17.73
C ALA A 18 -54.30 -35.65 -16.53
N ALA A 19 -53.84 -36.84 -16.86
CA ALA A 19 -53.57 -37.93 -15.95
C ALA A 19 -52.72 -37.53 -14.74
N ASP A 20 -53.11 -38.07 -13.60
CA ASP A 20 -52.26 -38.45 -12.49
C ASP A 20 -50.91 -39.00 -13.02
N GLN A 21 -49.79 -38.32 -12.72
CA GLN A 21 -48.47 -38.88 -12.35
C GLN A 21 -47.52 -37.73 -11.98
N ASP A 22 -47.32 -37.57 -10.67
CA ASP A 22 -46.17 -36.90 -10.06
C ASP A 22 -44.89 -37.72 -10.35
N GLU A 23 -44.44 -37.76 -11.61
CA GLU A 23 -43.08 -38.22 -11.95
C GLU A 23 -42.16 -36.99 -11.90
N SER A 24 -41.67 -36.65 -10.70
CA SER A 24 -40.55 -35.71 -10.55
C SER A 24 -39.45 -36.09 -11.56
N LEU A 25 -38.96 -35.13 -12.35
CA LEU A 25 -37.94 -35.38 -13.38
C LEU A 25 -36.78 -36.19 -12.79
N GLN A 26 -36.62 -37.45 -13.19
CA GLN A 26 -35.46 -38.25 -12.80
C GLN A 26 -34.42 -38.24 -13.91
N VAL A 27 -33.18 -37.95 -13.54
CA VAL A 27 -32.01 -38.11 -14.40
C VAL A 27 -31.04 -39.10 -13.78
N ARG A 28 -30.08 -39.59 -14.58
CA ARG A 28 -28.89 -40.27 -14.09
C ARG A 28 -27.70 -39.93 -14.97
N ILE A 29 -26.52 -39.92 -14.38
CA ILE A 29 -25.26 -39.70 -15.08
C ILE A 29 -24.80 -41.06 -15.60
N ALA A 30 -24.60 -41.17 -16.91
CA ALA A 30 -23.95 -42.32 -17.51
C ALA A 30 -22.48 -41.95 -17.79
N VAL A 31 -21.59 -42.90 -17.57
CA VAL A 31 -20.16 -42.73 -17.78
C VAL A 31 -19.56 -44.00 -18.39
N ARG A 32 -18.58 -43.85 -19.27
CA ARG A 32 -17.77 -44.97 -19.75
C ARG A 32 -16.30 -44.59 -19.74
N ALA A 33 -15.46 -45.55 -19.41
CA ALA A 33 -14.03 -45.46 -19.68
C ALA A 33 -13.79 -45.61 -21.18
N LEU A 34 -12.90 -44.80 -21.73
CA LEU A 34 -12.39 -44.90 -23.08
C LEU A 34 -10.98 -45.52 -23.07
N ASP A 35 -10.48 -45.84 -24.26
CA ASP A 35 -9.09 -46.26 -24.42
C ASP A 35 -8.16 -45.17 -23.86
N ARG A 36 -7.08 -45.60 -23.19
CA ARG A 36 -6.07 -44.73 -22.55
C ARG A 36 -6.55 -43.95 -21.30
N GLY A 37 -7.62 -44.38 -20.63
CA GLY A 37 -7.96 -43.94 -19.26
C GLY A 37 -8.74 -42.61 -19.16
N SER A 38 -9.15 -42.04 -20.31
CA SER A 38 -10.09 -40.92 -20.34
C SER A 38 -11.53 -41.41 -20.10
N MET A 39 -12.39 -40.52 -19.64
CA MET A 39 -13.79 -40.83 -19.32
C MET A 39 -14.72 -40.00 -20.21
N GLU A 40 -15.81 -40.60 -20.67
CA GLU A 40 -16.89 -39.89 -21.39
C GLU A 40 -18.18 -39.92 -20.57
N PHE A 41 -18.81 -38.75 -20.44
CA PHE A 41 -20.05 -38.57 -19.68
C PHE A 41 -21.25 -38.33 -20.58
N ALA A 42 -22.41 -38.81 -20.14
CA ALA A 42 -23.70 -38.55 -20.73
C ALA A 42 -24.76 -38.41 -19.65
N LEU A 43 -25.90 -37.81 -19.98
CA LEU A 43 -27.06 -37.78 -19.11
C LEU A 43 -28.18 -38.63 -19.70
N GLN A 44 -28.92 -39.37 -18.88
CA GLN A 44 -30.18 -39.97 -19.30
C GLN A 44 -31.32 -39.37 -18.49
N GLN A 45 -32.43 -39.10 -19.16
CA GLN A 45 -33.68 -38.67 -18.56
C GLN A 45 -34.63 -39.88 -18.49
N ARG A 46 -35.38 -40.00 -17.40
CA ARG A 46 -36.43 -41.00 -17.25
C ARG A 46 -37.76 -40.46 -17.77
N HIS A 47 -38.48 -41.28 -18.54
CA HIS A 47 -39.81 -41.00 -19.06
C HIS A 47 -40.70 -42.24 -18.92
N GLY A 48 -41.81 -42.14 -18.19
CA GLY A 48 -42.79 -43.24 -18.05
C GLY A 48 -42.14 -44.51 -17.50
N GLY A 49 -41.37 -44.38 -16.41
CA GLY A 49 -40.62 -45.48 -15.80
C GLY A 49 -39.37 -45.98 -16.55
N THR A 50 -39.14 -45.59 -17.81
CA THR A 50 -38.01 -46.07 -18.65
C THR A 50 -36.92 -45.00 -18.86
N TRP A 51 -35.67 -45.42 -19.07
CA TRP A 51 -34.55 -44.51 -19.35
C TRP A 51 -34.46 -44.18 -20.84
N GLY A 52 -34.58 -42.90 -21.17
CA GLY A 52 -34.43 -42.38 -22.53
C GLY A 52 -32.99 -42.46 -23.07
N PRO A 53 -32.75 -41.97 -24.29
CA PRO A 53 -31.43 -42.00 -24.91
C PRO A 53 -30.39 -41.18 -24.10
N ARG A 54 -29.11 -41.55 -24.26
CA ARG A 54 -28.00 -40.80 -23.67
C ARG A 54 -27.81 -39.47 -24.40
N GLN A 55 -27.92 -38.39 -23.65
CA GLN A 55 -27.65 -37.03 -24.11
C GLN A 55 -26.17 -36.74 -23.85
N LEU A 56 -25.43 -36.44 -24.92
CA LEU A 56 -23.99 -36.20 -24.88
C LEU A 56 -23.72 -34.69 -24.88
N PRO A 57 -23.15 -34.11 -23.81
CA PRO A 57 -22.78 -32.70 -23.81
C PRO A 57 -21.64 -32.44 -24.79
N ALA A 58 -21.50 -31.18 -25.24
CA ALA A 58 -20.41 -30.80 -26.16
C ALA A 58 -19.04 -31.02 -25.52
N ARG A 59 -18.81 -30.47 -24.31
CA ARG A 59 -17.71 -30.89 -23.42
C ARG A 59 -18.19 -32.05 -22.56
N ARG A 60 -17.70 -33.25 -22.85
CA ARG A 60 -18.12 -34.50 -22.18
C ARG A 60 -16.99 -35.43 -21.79
N PHE A 61 -15.74 -34.99 -21.95
CA PHE A 61 -14.58 -35.84 -21.69
C PHE A 61 -13.83 -35.34 -20.46
N MET A 62 -13.41 -36.27 -19.61
CA MET A 62 -12.37 -36.04 -18.61
C MET A 62 -11.09 -36.73 -19.09
N PRO A 63 -9.97 -36.01 -19.18
CA PRO A 63 -8.71 -36.60 -19.63
C PRO A 63 -8.12 -37.53 -18.55
N ALA A 64 -7.25 -38.44 -18.96
CA ALA A 64 -6.68 -39.45 -18.07
C ALA A 64 -5.81 -38.83 -16.96
N ASP A 65 -5.13 -37.73 -17.28
CA ASP A 65 -4.23 -36.94 -16.45
C ASP A 65 -4.94 -35.79 -15.69
N ALA A 66 -6.27 -35.82 -15.59
CA ALA A 66 -7.00 -34.83 -14.79
C ALA A 66 -6.49 -34.83 -13.34
N THR A 67 -6.08 -33.65 -12.83
CA THR A 67 -5.58 -33.44 -11.48
C THR A 67 -6.58 -34.01 -10.44
N PRO A 68 -6.14 -34.91 -9.54
CA PRO A 68 -6.96 -35.38 -8.44
C PRO A 68 -7.54 -34.22 -7.62
N GLY A 69 -8.74 -34.40 -7.08
CA GLY A 69 -9.47 -33.38 -6.31
C GLY A 69 -10.21 -32.33 -7.15
N ARG A 70 -9.69 -31.98 -8.34
CA ARG A 70 -10.26 -30.92 -9.19
C ARG A 70 -11.57 -31.35 -9.87
N TRP A 71 -12.61 -30.53 -9.72
CA TRP A 71 -13.88 -30.70 -10.44
C TRP A 71 -13.79 -30.20 -11.88
N LEU A 72 -14.18 -31.04 -12.83
CA LEU A 72 -14.42 -30.69 -14.22
C LEU A 72 -15.93 -30.69 -14.50
N THR A 73 -16.38 -29.76 -15.33
CA THR A 73 -17.81 -29.62 -15.65
C THR A 73 -18.08 -29.79 -17.14
N SER A 74 -19.17 -30.48 -17.47
CA SER A 74 -19.64 -30.63 -18.83
C SER A 74 -20.21 -29.32 -19.39
N SER A 75 -20.39 -29.27 -20.71
CA SER A 75 -21.32 -28.29 -21.28
C SER A 75 -22.74 -28.52 -20.74
N PRO A 76 -23.58 -27.47 -20.66
CA PRO A 76 -24.96 -27.62 -20.22
C PRO A 76 -25.78 -28.55 -21.13
N LEU A 77 -26.76 -29.22 -20.51
CA LEU A 77 -27.80 -30.03 -21.13
C LEU A 77 -29.16 -29.52 -20.65
N THR A 78 -30.22 -29.79 -21.41
CA THR A 78 -31.56 -29.24 -21.11
C THR A 78 -32.64 -30.32 -21.02
N PRO A 79 -32.53 -31.32 -20.12
CA PRO A 79 -33.60 -32.29 -19.90
C PRO A 79 -34.89 -31.60 -19.43
N ALA A 80 -35.99 -31.86 -20.13
CA ALA A 80 -37.31 -31.28 -19.83
C ALA A 80 -37.33 -29.74 -19.67
N GLY A 81 -36.43 -29.01 -20.35
CA GLY A 81 -36.35 -27.55 -20.24
C GLY A 81 -35.46 -27.03 -19.09
N LEU A 82 -34.96 -27.88 -18.20
CA LEU A 82 -34.07 -27.48 -17.10
C LEU A 82 -32.62 -27.52 -17.54
N GLN A 83 -31.90 -26.41 -17.43
CA GLN A 83 -30.48 -26.39 -17.73
C GLN A 83 -29.68 -27.05 -16.58
N VAL A 84 -28.97 -28.13 -16.89
CA VAL A 84 -28.14 -28.90 -15.95
C VAL A 84 -26.74 -29.12 -16.54
N ARG A 85 -25.75 -29.40 -15.69
CA ARG A 85 -24.43 -29.87 -16.13
C ARG A 85 -23.94 -31.00 -15.23
N ILE A 86 -23.12 -31.87 -15.81
CA ILE A 86 -22.42 -32.93 -15.09
C ILE A 86 -21.14 -32.32 -14.52
N ALA A 87 -20.84 -32.59 -13.25
CA ALA A 87 -19.54 -32.33 -12.66
C ALA A 87 -18.90 -33.67 -12.29
N ALA A 88 -17.60 -33.81 -12.50
CA ALA A 88 -16.86 -35.00 -12.13
C ALA A 88 -15.46 -34.63 -11.64
N ARG A 89 -14.92 -35.38 -10.68
CA ARG A 89 -13.52 -35.26 -10.24
C ARG A 89 -12.86 -36.62 -10.14
N ARG A 90 -11.54 -36.67 -10.36
CA ARG A 90 -10.71 -37.82 -10.03
C ARG A 90 -10.32 -37.73 -8.54
N LEU A 91 -10.39 -38.83 -7.82
CA LEU A 91 -9.94 -38.94 -6.43
C LEU A 91 -8.50 -39.46 -6.38
N ASP A 92 -7.80 -39.30 -5.26
CA ASP A 92 -6.39 -39.73 -5.11
C ASP A 92 -6.20 -41.25 -5.31
N GLY A 93 -7.26 -42.05 -5.09
CA GLY A 93 -7.30 -43.48 -5.42
C GLY A 93 -7.64 -43.80 -6.89
N GLY A 94 -7.66 -42.81 -7.78
CA GLY A 94 -7.96 -42.95 -9.20
C GLY A 94 -9.45 -43.05 -9.57
N ASN A 95 -10.31 -43.34 -8.59
CA ASN A 95 -11.77 -43.41 -8.76
C ASN A 95 -12.34 -42.07 -9.22
N ILE A 96 -13.45 -42.11 -9.96
CA ILE A 96 -14.16 -40.91 -10.42
C ILE A 96 -15.41 -40.71 -9.59
N GLU A 97 -15.58 -39.51 -9.04
CA GLU A 97 -16.80 -39.09 -8.36
C GLU A 97 -17.67 -38.22 -9.27
N LEU A 98 -18.96 -38.55 -9.35
CA LEU A 98 -19.94 -37.88 -10.20
C LEU A 98 -20.88 -36.98 -9.39
N ALA A 99 -21.25 -35.83 -9.97
CA ALA A 99 -22.25 -34.92 -9.45
C ALA A 99 -23.06 -34.26 -10.58
N LEU A 100 -24.22 -33.71 -10.22
CA LEU A 100 -25.06 -32.90 -11.11
C LEU A 100 -25.23 -31.49 -10.53
N GLN A 101 -25.21 -30.47 -11.38
CA GLN A 101 -25.61 -29.12 -11.00
C GLN A 101 -26.78 -28.67 -11.88
N ARG A 102 -27.68 -27.88 -11.30
CA ARG A 102 -28.78 -27.22 -12.01
C ARG A 102 -28.51 -25.72 -12.07
N TRP A 103 -28.76 -25.11 -13.22
CA TRP A 103 -28.74 -23.67 -13.39
C TRP A 103 -30.09 -23.07 -12.95
N SER A 104 -30.04 -22.03 -12.13
CA SER A 104 -31.18 -21.24 -11.69
C SER A 104 -30.67 -19.88 -11.21
N ASP A 105 -31.45 -18.82 -11.41
CA ASP A 105 -31.19 -17.49 -10.84
C ASP A 105 -29.78 -16.95 -11.15
N GLY A 106 -29.32 -17.13 -12.40
CA GLY A 106 -28.05 -16.60 -12.87
C GLY A 106 -26.80 -17.34 -12.40
N SER A 107 -26.94 -18.48 -11.69
CA SER A 107 -25.80 -19.25 -11.20
C SER A 107 -26.02 -20.78 -11.25
N TRP A 108 -24.93 -21.54 -11.10
CA TRP A 108 -24.99 -23.01 -10.94
C TRP A 108 -25.14 -23.36 -9.46
N GLY A 109 -26.21 -24.07 -9.11
CA GLY A 109 -26.45 -24.52 -7.73
C GLY A 109 -25.44 -25.57 -7.24
N ALA A 110 -25.59 -25.98 -5.98
CA ALA A 110 -24.73 -26.99 -5.34
C ALA A 110 -24.65 -28.31 -6.14
N ARG A 111 -23.52 -29.02 -5.99
CA ARG A 111 -23.27 -30.33 -6.60
C ARG A 111 -24.13 -31.39 -5.92
N GLN A 112 -25.15 -31.88 -6.62
CA GLN A 112 -26.00 -32.97 -6.17
C GLN A 112 -25.28 -34.30 -6.43
N LEU A 113 -24.98 -35.02 -5.36
CA LEU A 113 -24.26 -36.29 -5.39
C LEU A 113 -25.25 -37.46 -5.43
N PRO A 114 -25.27 -38.27 -6.51
CA PRO A 114 -26.06 -39.51 -6.53
C PRO A 114 -25.58 -40.49 -5.43
N ALA A 115 -26.47 -41.36 -4.94
CA ALA A 115 -26.09 -42.38 -3.94
C ALA A 115 -24.94 -43.28 -4.46
N SER A 116 -25.09 -43.87 -5.65
CA SER A 116 -24.01 -44.49 -6.41
C SER A 116 -23.39 -43.46 -7.34
N ARG A 117 -22.33 -42.79 -6.86
CA ARG A 117 -21.59 -41.74 -7.58
C ARG A 117 -20.15 -42.08 -7.93
N LEU A 118 -19.60 -43.11 -7.28
CA LEU A 118 -18.20 -43.50 -7.45
C LEU A 118 -18.07 -44.52 -8.57
N ILE A 119 -17.09 -44.30 -9.44
CA ILE A 119 -16.74 -45.16 -10.56
C ILE A 119 -15.31 -45.63 -10.34
N ALA A 120 -15.13 -46.94 -10.37
CA ALA A 120 -13.83 -47.55 -10.15
C ALA A 120 -12.84 -47.16 -11.26
N ALA A 121 -11.59 -46.92 -10.88
CA ALA A 121 -10.51 -46.57 -11.79
C ALA A 121 -10.22 -47.65 -12.86
N ASP A 122 -10.56 -48.90 -12.57
CA ASP A 122 -10.34 -50.09 -13.40
C ASP A 122 -11.57 -50.51 -14.23
N ALA A 123 -12.58 -49.63 -14.35
CA ALA A 123 -13.78 -49.92 -15.12
C ALA A 123 -13.45 -50.32 -16.57
N ALA A 124 -13.96 -51.47 -17.01
CA ALA A 124 -13.71 -52.01 -18.35
C ALA A 124 -14.06 -50.98 -19.46
N PRO A 125 -13.14 -50.69 -20.41
CA PRO A 125 -13.38 -49.73 -21.48
C PRO A 125 -14.63 -50.04 -22.31
N GLY A 126 -15.33 -48.98 -22.74
CA GLY A 126 -16.49 -49.07 -23.63
C GLY A 126 -17.82 -49.42 -22.96
N ARG A 127 -17.84 -49.94 -21.72
CA ARG A 127 -19.07 -50.22 -20.99
C ARG A 127 -19.61 -48.96 -20.30
N TRP A 128 -20.88 -48.64 -20.54
CA TRP A 128 -21.57 -47.59 -19.80
C TRP A 128 -21.98 -48.08 -18.41
N LEU A 129 -21.50 -47.35 -17.40
CA LEU A 129 -21.95 -47.39 -16.01
C LEU A 129 -22.91 -46.23 -15.77
N ASN A 130 -23.82 -46.37 -14.82
CA ASN A 130 -24.77 -45.31 -14.51
C ASN A 130 -24.75 -45.03 -13.01
N SER A 131 -24.89 -43.76 -12.66
CA SER A 131 -25.15 -43.35 -11.29
C SER A 131 -26.52 -43.84 -10.82
N SER A 132 -26.77 -43.75 -9.50
CA SER A 132 -28.14 -43.79 -9.02
C SER A 132 -28.97 -42.66 -9.65
N PRO A 133 -30.28 -42.87 -9.84
CA PRO A 133 -31.19 -41.81 -10.25
C PRO A 133 -31.21 -40.66 -9.24
N LEU A 134 -31.37 -39.43 -9.72
CA LEU A 134 -31.60 -38.25 -8.90
C LEU A 134 -32.59 -37.32 -9.60
N THR A 135 -33.34 -36.57 -8.80
CA THR A 135 -34.19 -35.49 -9.30
C THR A 135 -33.38 -34.20 -9.27
N PRO A 136 -33.22 -33.46 -10.38
CA PRO A 136 -32.52 -32.17 -10.36
C PRO A 136 -33.25 -31.16 -9.47
N ALA A 137 -32.87 -31.12 -8.20
CA ALA A 137 -33.44 -30.19 -7.23
C ALA A 137 -33.10 -28.75 -7.66
N GLY A 138 -34.03 -27.81 -7.46
CA GLY A 138 -33.67 -26.40 -7.33
C GLY A 138 -32.71 -26.22 -6.15
N PRO A 139 -32.15 -25.02 -5.90
CA PRO A 139 -31.31 -24.82 -4.73
C PRO A 139 -32.10 -25.23 -3.48
N THR A 140 -31.73 -26.35 -2.86
CA THR A 140 -32.01 -26.53 -1.43
C THR A 140 -31.32 -25.33 -0.80
N ALA A 141 -32.05 -24.50 -0.06
CA ALA A 141 -31.44 -23.42 0.70
C ALA A 141 -30.34 -24.07 1.54
N ILE A 142 -29.09 -23.85 1.11
CA ILE A 142 -27.95 -24.01 2.00
C ILE A 142 -28.32 -23.05 3.14
N PRO A 143 -28.33 -23.48 4.42
CA PRO A 143 -28.44 -22.51 5.50
C PRO A 143 -27.44 -21.39 5.17
N PRO A 144 -27.84 -20.11 5.21
CA PRO A 144 -26.94 -19.02 4.82
C PRO A 144 -25.63 -19.28 5.53
N LEU A 145 -24.53 -19.32 4.75
CA LEU A 145 -23.22 -19.53 5.33
C LEU A 145 -23.04 -18.45 6.40
N PRO A 146 -22.44 -18.76 7.57
CA PRO A 146 -22.25 -17.76 8.61
C PRO A 146 -21.55 -16.55 8.00
N GLU A 147 -22.20 -15.40 8.11
CA GLU A 147 -21.63 -14.13 7.67
C GLU A 147 -20.67 -13.65 8.75
N TRP A 148 -19.49 -13.21 8.32
CA TRP A 148 -18.47 -12.66 9.22
C TRP A 148 -17.57 -11.69 8.46
N SER A 149 -16.90 -10.81 9.18
CA SER A 149 -16.04 -9.77 8.58
C SER A 149 -14.63 -9.77 9.16
N LEU A 150 -13.65 -9.44 8.32
CA LEU A 150 -12.27 -9.13 8.70
C LEU A 150 -11.98 -7.65 8.45
N LEU A 151 -11.39 -6.96 9.42
CA LEU A 151 -10.75 -5.65 9.20
C LEU A 151 -9.23 -5.78 9.13
N ALA A 152 -8.63 -5.18 8.12
CA ALA A 152 -7.18 -5.18 7.94
C ALA A 152 -6.62 -3.75 7.96
N GLY A 153 -5.59 -3.57 8.78
CA GLY A 153 -4.76 -2.36 8.81
C GLY A 153 -3.36 -2.62 8.25
N GLY A 154 -2.69 -1.52 7.90
CA GLY A 154 -1.30 -1.50 7.44
C GLY A 154 -0.26 -1.64 8.55
N ASP A 155 0.88 -0.97 8.36
CA ASP A 155 2.05 -1.08 9.24
C ASP A 155 1.84 -0.32 10.57
N VAL A 156 2.11 -0.99 11.69
CA VAL A 156 2.00 -0.49 13.06
C VAL A 156 3.39 -0.31 13.67
N LEU A 157 3.71 0.94 13.98
CA LEU A 157 4.94 1.42 14.57
C LEU A 157 4.64 2.42 15.68
N MET A 158 4.82 2.01 16.93
CA MET A 158 4.50 2.80 18.13
C MET A 158 5.73 3.25 18.92
N ASP A 159 6.92 3.23 18.30
CA ASP A 159 8.21 3.55 18.94
C ASP A 159 8.26 4.97 19.54
N ARG A 160 7.47 5.91 19.00
CA ARG A 160 7.33 7.29 19.49
C ARG A 160 5.95 7.64 20.04
N THR A 161 4.89 6.97 19.58
CA THR A 161 3.51 7.29 19.96
C THR A 161 3.15 6.73 21.34
N GLU A 162 3.57 5.49 21.62
CA GLU A 162 3.34 4.84 22.92
C GLU A 162 4.01 5.60 24.09
N PRO A 163 5.31 5.97 24.01
CA PRO A 163 5.95 6.73 25.08
C PRO A 163 5.35 8.12 25.33
N ALA A 164 4.65 8.70 24.35
CA ALA A 164 3.94 9.95 24.50
C ALA A 164 2.60 9.79 25.26
N GLY A 165 2.16 8.56 25.52
CA GLY A 165 0.89 8.26 26.19
C GLY A 165 -0.34 8.50 25.32
N VAL A 166 -0.15 8.67 24.01
CA VAL A 166 -1.23 8.79 23.02
C VAL A 166 -1.72 7.39 22.70
N ASP A 167 -3.04 7.18 22.68
CA ASP A 167 -3.64 5.99 22.10
C ASP A 167 -3.85 6.21 20.60
N PRO A 168 -3.00 5.65 19.74
CA PRO A 168 -3.08 5.92 18.30
C PRO A 168 -4.23 5.17 17.63
N PHE A 169 -4.86 4.20 18.30
CA PHE A 169 -6.01 3.49 17.74
C PHE A 169 -7.33 4.21 18.02
N SER A 170 -7.31 5.21 18.90
CA SER A 170 -8.48 6.02 19.21
C SER A 170 -8.99 6.77 17.98
N GLY A 171 -10.24 6.56 17.60
CA GLY A 171 -10.92 7.28 16.51
C GLY A 171 -10.68 6.74 15.10
N ILE A 172 -10.21 5.49 14.97
CA ILE A 172 -10.38 4.68 13.75
C ILE A 172 -11.88 4.43 13.54
N ASP A 173 -12.35 4.53 12.30
CA ASP A 173 -13.74 4.22 11.92
C ASP A 173 -13.78 3.43 10.60
N PRO A 174 -14.28 2.17 10.57
CA PRO A 174 -14.88 1.44 11.69
C PRO A 174 -13.85 1.04 12.75
N PRO A 175 -14.21 1.05 14.06
CA PRO A 175 -13.34 0.53 15.10
C PRO A 175 -12.93 -0.92 14.79
N LEU A 176 -11.65 -1.28 14.94
CA LEU A 176 -11.18 -2.63 14.57
C LEU A 176 -11.94 -3.75 15.32
N ALA A 177 -12.25 -3.51 16.59
CA ALA A 177 -13.07 -4.39 17.43
C ALA A 177 -14.53 -4.60 16.96
N SER A 178 -15.00 -3.89 15.92
CA SER A 178 -16.37 -4.06 15.41
C SER A 178 -16.51 -5.24 14.45
N ALA A 179 -15.41 -5.81 13.96
CA ALA A 179 -15.40 -7.00 13.12
C ALA A 179 -15.12 -8.27 13.92
N ASP A 180 -15.38 -9.42 13.31
CA ASP A 180 -15.13 -10.72 13.93
C ASP A 180 -13.64 -11.04 14.08
N LEU A 181 -12.82 -10.52 13.17
CA LEU A 181 -11.37 -10.58 13.22
C LEU A 181 -10.76 -9.25 12.75
N ALA A 182 -9.61 -8.87 13.33
CA ALA A 182 -8.77 -7.81 12.79
C ALA A 182 -7.28 -8.19 12.71
N VAL A 183 -6.61 -7.71 11.65
CA VAL A 183 -5.21 -8.04 11.35
C VAL A 183 -4.37 -6.81 10.98
N VAL A 184 -3.14 -6.76 11.47
CA VAL A 184 -2.15 -5.71 11.16
C VAL A 184 -0.73 -6.29 10.98
N ASN A 185 0.21 -5.47 10.51
CA ASN A 185 1.64 -5.76 10.55
C ASN A 185 2.32 -4.96 11.67
N VAL A 186 2.96 -5.62 12.64
CA VAL A 186 3.67 -4.93 13.74
C VAL A 186 5.15 -4.85 13.38
N GLU A 187 5.60 -3.65 13.01
CA GLU A 187 6.91 -3.41 12.40
C GLU A 187 7.92 -2.83 13.40
N MET A 188 8.01 -3.42 14.58
CA MET A 188 8.94 -3.02 15.64
C MET A 188 9.18 -4.15 16.64
N ALA A 189 10.22 -3.98 17.47
CA ALA A 189 10.35 -4.76 18.70
C ALA A 189 9.45 -4.19 19.81
N ILE A 190 8.76 -5.05 20.56
CA ILE A 190 8.03 -4.72 21.78
C ILE A 190 8.76 -5.36 22.97
N SER A 191 9.64 -4.60 23.62
CA SER A 191 10.49 -5.10 24.71
C SER A 191 11.24 -3.97 25.41
N ASP A 192 11.56 -4.15 26.68
CA ASP A 192 12.55 -3.32 27.41
C ASP A 192 13.96 -3.92 27.40
N ARG A 193 14.13 -5.10 26.78
CA ARG A 193 15.36 -5.89 26.76
C ARG A 193 15.97 -5.92 25.36
N GLY A 194 17.12 -6.60 25.26
CA GLY A 194 17.89 -6.67 24.02
C GLY A 194 18.77 -5.44 23.77
N ALA A 195 19.53 -5.48 22.68
CA ALA A 195 20.42 -4.40 22.25
C ALA A 195 20.21 -4.14 20.76
N PRO A 196 20.22 -2.86 20.32
CA PRO A 196 19.99 -2.54 18.92
C PRO A 196 21.06 -3.18 18.04
N ILE A 197 20.63 -3.82 16.96
CA ILE A 197 21.53 -4.34 15.93
C ILE A 197 22.13 -3.19 15.11
N GLY A 198 23.26 -3.43 14.45
CA GLY A 198 23.92 -2.43 13.61
C GLY A 198 23.20 -2.18 12.27
N LYS A 199 22.06 -1.48 12.28
CA LYS A 199 21.35 -1.00 11.09
C LYS A 199 21.00 0.48 11.18
N HIS A 200 20.56 1.06 10.06
CA HIS A 200 20.30 2.50 9.96
C HIS A 200 19.12 2.96 10.84
N PHE A 201 18.06 2.16 10.92
CA PHE A 201 16.87 2.44 11.73
C PHE A 201 16.54 1.23 12.60
N THR A 202 16.48 1.41 13.92
CA THR A 202 15.99 0.40 14.86
C THR A 202 14.80 0.94 15.64
N PHE A 203 13.69 0.20 15.66
CA PHE A 203 12.46 0.62 16.31
C PHE A 203 12.10 -0.26 17.50
N ARG A 204 11.60 0.39 18.56
CA ARG A 204 11.20 -0.29 19.78
C ARG A 204 10.13 0.48 20.52
N ALA A 205 9.08 -0.24 20.93
CA ALA A 205 8.09 0.23 21.87
C ALA A 205 8.18 -0.54 23.20
N PRO A 206 7.70 0.05 24.32
CA PRO A 206 7.64 -0.65 25.60
C PRO A 206 6.58 -1.77 25.57
N PRO A 207 6.63 -2.75 26.48
CA PRO A 207 5.65 -3.84 26.56
C PRO A 207 4.17 -3.41 26.61
N SER A 208 3.87 -2.20 27.10
CA SER A 208 2.51 -1.66 27.10
C SER A 208 1.91 -1.49 25.69
N ALA A 209 2.74 -1.38 24.66
CA ALA A 209 2.25 -1.30 23.28
C ALA A 209 1.48 -2.56 22.86
N ALA A 210 1.91 -3.76 23.29
CA ALA A 210 1.19 -5.00 22.97
C ALA A 210 -0.22 -5.00 23.58
N GLN A 211 -0.35 -4.50 24.82
CA GLN A 211 -1.67 -4.37 25.45
C GLN A 211 -2.56 -3.40 24.66
N ARG A 212 -2.04 -2.26 24.19
CA ARG A 212 -2.85 -1.33 23.38
C ARG A 212 -3.28 -1.91 22.04
N ILE A 213 -2.40 -2.70 21.40
CA ILE A 213 -2.74 -3.43 20.18
C ILE A 213 -3.91 -4.38 20.46
N GLY A 214 -3.84 -5.17 21.55
CA GLY A 214 -4.93 -6.07 21.96
C GLY A 214 -6.22 -5.32 22.33
N ASP A 215 -6.12 -4.24 23.10
CA ASP A 215 -7.26 -3.41 23.53
C ASP A 215 -7.99 -2.74 22.35
N ALA A 216 -7.28 -2.49 21.24
CA ALA A 216 -7.88 -1.97 20.00
C ALA A 216 -8.76 -3.00 19.26
N GLY A 217 -8.73 -4.28 19.68
CA GLY A 217 -9.47 -5.37 19.04
C GLY A 217 -8.73 -6.01 17.88
N ILE A 218 -7.39 -5.97 17.89
CA ILE A 218 -6.56 -6.67 16.89
C ILE A 218 -6.37 -8.12 17.36
N ASP A 219 -6.78 -9.07 16.52
CA ASP A 219 -6.66 -10.51 16.83
C ASP A 219 -5.37 -11.11 16.30
N VAL A 220 -4.82 -10.55 15.23
CA VAL A 220 -3.70 -11.13 14.48
C VAL A 220 -2.64 -10.09 14.14
N ALA A 221 -1.37 -10.38 14.43
CA ALA A 221 -0.24 -9.50 14.13
C ALA A 221 0.85 -10.25 13.36
N ASN A 222 1.15 -9.78 12.13
CA ASN A 222 2.32 -10.25 11.41
C ASN A 222 3.60 -9.64 11.99
N LEU A 223 4.56 -10.50 12.30
CA LEU A 223 5.91 -10.15 12.72
C LEU A 223 6.98 -10.54 11.69
N ALA A 224 6.59 -11.19 10.59
CA ALA A 224 7.52 -11.39 9.49
C ALA A 224 7.77 -10.08 8.76
N ASN A 225 8.73 -9.28 9.24
CA ASN A 225 9.16 -8.04 8.62
C ASN A 225 10.62 -7.70 8.98
N ASN A 226 11.16 -6.69 8.32
CA ASN A 226 12.54 -6.20 8.46
C ASN A 226 12.83 -5.45 9.79
N HIS A 227 11.83 -5.27 10.66
CA HIS A 227 11.96 -4.58 11.95
C HIS A 227 11.67 -5.42 13.21
N ALA A 228 11.16 -6.65 13.05
CA ALA A 228 10.78 -7.50 14.17
C ALA A 228 11.94 -7.91 15.10
N LYS A 229 13.19 -7.92 14.59
CA LYS A 229 14.39 -8.35 15.35
C LYS A 229 15.41 -7.22 15.58
N ASP A 230 14.94 -5.98 15.64
CA ASP A 230 15.78 -4.77 15.76
C ASP A 230 16.65 -4.73 17.01
N TYR A 231 16.18 -5.37 18.07
CA TYR A 231 16.88 -5.46 19.35
C TYR A 231 17.33 -6.89 19.65
N GLY A 232 17.49 -7.69 18.59
CA GLY A 232 17.99 -9.06 18.65
C GLY A 232 16.95 -10.10 19.08
N PRO A 233 17.34 -11.38 19.19
CA PRO A 233 16.43 -12.50 19.43
C PRO A 233 15.68 -12.39 20.77
N VAL A 234 16.28 -11.79 21.80
CA VAL A 234 15.63 -11.58 23.11
C VAL A 234 14.40 -10.68 22.95
N ALA A 235 14.54 -9.57 22.23
CA ALA A 235 13.43 -8.65 22.02
C ALA A 235 12.36 -9.23 21.09
N LEU A 236 12.74 -10.04 20.09
CA LEU A 236 11.77 -10.75 19.24
C LEU A 236 10.93 -11.73 20.06
N THR A 237 11.55 -12.54 20.92
CA THR A 237 10.82 -13.46 21.80
C THR A 237 9.92 -12.72 22.79
N ASP A 238 10.37 -11.58 23.32
CA ASP A 238 9.53 -10.71 24.16
C ASP A 238 8.33 -10.14 23.38
N THR A 239 8.54 -9.77 22.12
CA THR A 239 7.48 -9.23 21.26
C THR A 239 6.39 -10.27 21.05
N ILE A 240 6.77 -11.49 20.67
CA ILE A 240 5.85 -12.63 20.52
C ILE A 240 5.09 -12.85 21.83
N ALA A 241 5.81 -13.00 22.95
CA ALA A 241 5.18 -13.29 24.24
C ALA A 241 4.24 -12.18 24.72
N SER A 242 4.58 -10.91 24.46
CA SER A 242 3.76 -9.76 24.86
C SER A 242 2.47 -9.68 24.05
N LEU A 243 2.53 -9.94 22.74
CA LEU A 243 1.34 -9.98 21.88
C LEU A 243 0.41 -11.14 22.26
N GLU A 244 0.94 -12.35 22.45
CA GLU A 244 0.14 -13.50 22.90
C GLU A 244 -0.53 -13.25 24.26
N ALA A 245 0.20 -12.62 25.19
CA ALA A 245 -0.35 -12.27 26.50
C ALA A 245 -1.47 -11.21 26.42
N ALA A 246 -1.44 -10.36 25.40
CA ALA A 246 -2.47 -9.38 25.09
C ALA A 246 -3.65 -9.97 24.27
N GLY A 247 -3.63 -11.28 23.98
CA GLY A 247 -4.67 -11.95 23.19
C GLY A 247 -4.49 -11.83 21.67
N VAL A 248 -3.34 -11.34 21.20
CA VAL A 248 -3.04 -11.15 19.78
C VAL A 248 -2.19 -12.32 19.28
N ALA A 249 -2.69 -13.05 18.28
CA ALA A 249 -1.96 -14.13 17.64
C ALA A 249 -0.79 -13.58 16.81
N ALA A 250 0.43 -13.75 17.32
CA ALA A 250 1.65 -13.40 16.61
C ALA A 250 1.97 -14.48 15.56
N LEU A 251 2.21 -14.08 14.31
CA LEU A 251 2.59 -14.99 13.24
C LEU A 251 3.80 -14.51 12.46
N GLY A 252 4.43 -15.41 11.70
CA GLY A 252 5.58 -15.08 10.86
C GLY A 252 6.91 -14.90 11.62
N ALA A 253 6.93 -15.22 12.92
CA ALA A 253 8.15 -15.26 13.73
C ALA A 253 8.04 -16.33 14.82
N GLY A 254 9.18 -16.85 15.27
CA GLY A 254 9.20 -17.94 16.24
C GLY A 254 10.55 -18.14 16.92
N ALA A 255 10.62 -19.05 17.89
CA ALA A 255 11.87 -19.42 18.55
C ALA A 255 12.81 -20.21 17.63
N ASN A 256 12.25 -20.77 16.55
CA ASN A 256 12.93 -21.52 15.50
C ASN A 256 12.14 -21.39 14.19
N ASP A 257 12.69 -21.95 13.12
CA ASP A 257 12.12 -21.91 11.78
C ASP A 257 10.82 -22.72 11.64
N THR A 258 10.59 -23.75 12.44
CA THR A 258 9.33 -24.49 12.44
C THR A 258 8.19 -23.65 13.02
N GLU A 259 8.46 -22.93 14.10
CA GLU A 259 7.51 -22.00 14.70
C GLU A 259 7.27 -20.77 13.84
N ALA A 260 8.33 -20.20 13.24
CA ALA A 260 8.19 -18.99 12.42
C ALA A 260 7.28 -19.20 11.21
N PHE A 261 7.34 -20.38 10.58
CA PHE A 261 6.52 -20.76 9.41
C PHE A 261 5.17 -21.40 9.78
N ARG A 262 4.84 -21.50 11.07
CA ARG A 262 3.58 -22.09 11.52
C ARG A 262 2.42 -21.12 11.28
N HIS A 263 1.35 -21.60 10.65
CA HIS A 263 0.11 -20.85 10.53
C HIS A 263 -0.62 -20.73 11.87
N ARG A 264 -1.45 -19.70 12.00
CA ARG A 264 -2.32 -19.49 13.17
C ARG A 264 -3.75 -19.78 12.81
N LEU A 265 -4.40 -20.66 13.57
CA LEU A 265 -5.81 -21.02 13.39
C LEU A 265 -6.67 -20.24 14.39
N LEU A 266 -7.67 -19.53 13.90
CA LEU A 266 -8.69 -18.85 14.69
C LEU A 266 -10.07 -19.38 14.28
N GLU A 267 -10.97 -19.54 15.23
CA GLU A 267 -12.36 -19.95 14.98
C GLU A 267 -13.28 -18.73 15.00
N VAL A 268 -14.09 -18.58 13.96
CA VAL A 268 -15.14 -17.55 13.86
C VAL A 268 -16.50 -18.21 14.02
N HIS A 269 -17.28 -17.70 14.98
CA HIS A 269 -18.62 -18.20 15.34
C HIS A 269 -18.70 -19.72 15.64
N GLY A 270 -17.57 -20.34 15.98
CA GLY A 270 -17.45 -21.79 16.20
C GLY A 270 -17.79 -22.65 14.97
N ALA A 271 -17.75 -22.05 13.78
CA ALA A 271 -18.23 -22.67 12.54
C ALA A 271 -17.26 -22.54 11.36
N VAL A 272 -16.42 -21.50 11.34
CA VAL A 272 -15.42 -21.27 10.29
C VAL A 272 -14.04 -21.23 10.93
N THR A 273 -13.11 -22.05 10.42
CA THR A 273 -11.70 -21.99 10.81
C THR A 273 -10.93 -21.15 9.82
N VAL A 274 -10.24 -20.13 10.32
CA VAL A 274 -9.42 -19.21 9.51
C VAL A 274 -7.95 -19.41 9.86
N ALA A 275 -7.12 -19.71 8.86
CA ALA A 275 -5.68 -19.80 8.99
C ALA A 275 -4.99 -18.54 8.49
N PHE A 276 -4.04 -18.02 9.28
CA PHE A 276 -3.16 -16.92 8.88
C PHE A 276 -1.73 -17.43 8.69
N VAL A 277 -1.11 -17.07 7.55
CA VAL A 277 0.29 -17.39 7.21
C VAL A 277 1.06 -16.09 7.01
N GLY A 278 2.25 -15.98 7.60
CA GLY A 278 2.98 -14.71 7.71
C GLY A 278 4.38 -14.86 7.16
N VAL A 279 4.80 -13.95 6.28
CA VAL A 279 6.10 -14.05 5.60
C VAL A 279 6.66 -12.69 5.21
N SER A 280 7.99 -12.57 5.25
CA SER A 280 8.71 -11.41 4.73
C SER A 280 9.53 -11.75 3.50
N MET A 281 9.39 -10.94 2.45
CA MET A 281 10.30 -10.89 1.31
C MET A 281 11.44 -9.87 1.55
N ILE A 282 11.32 -9.03 2.58
CA ILE A 282 12.32 -8.02 2.96
C ILE A 282 13.09 -8.52 4.18
N VAL A 283 14.27 -9.07 3.92
CA VAL A 283 14.96 -9.92 4.89
C VAL A 283 16.35 -9.37 5.20
N PRO A 284 16.54 -8.71 6.34
CA PRO A 284 17.87 -8.39 6.83
C PRO A 284 18.69 -9.66 7.09
N TRP A 285 19.99 -9.63 6.80
CA TRP A 285 20.88 -10.80 6.84
C TRP A 285 20.76 -11.67 8.11
N SER A 286 20.64 -11.05 9.28
CA SER A 286 20.60 -11.77 10.57
C SER A 286 19.19 -12.13 11.04
N PHE A 287 18.14 -11.84 10.28
CA PHE A 287 16.73 -11.96 10.70
C PHE A 287 16.09 -13.34 10.52
N PRO A 288 16.42 -14.16 9.50
CA PRO A 288 15.79 -15.46 9.31
C PRO A 288 15.81 -16.31 10.58
N ALA A 289 14.72 -17.02 10.82
CA ALA A 289 14.69 -18.08 11.82
C ALA A 289 15.58 -19.25 11.35
N GLY A 290 16.32 -19.84 12.28
CA GLY A 290 17.06 -21.08 12.05
C GLY A 290 16.44 -22.23 12.85
N PRO A 291 16.91 -23.46 12.66
CA PRO A 291 16.39 -24.63 13.39
C PRO A 291 16.42 -24.47 14.91
N ASP A 292 17.43 -23.77 15.43
CA ASP A 292 17.64 -23.53 16.86
C ASP A 292 17.82 -22.03 17.20
N SER A 293 17.41 -21.13 16.29
CA SER A 293 17.61 -19.68 16.50
C SER A 293 16.37 -18.86 16.18
N PRO A 294 15.93 -17.96 17.09
CA PRO A 294 14.77 -17.12 16.86
C PRO A 294 14.92 -16.19 15.65
N GLY A 295 13.83 -16.01 14.92
CA GLY A 295 13.79 -15.16 13.75
C GLY A 295 12.42 -15.14 13.08
N ILE A 296 12.40 -14.61 11.87
CA ILE A 296 11.19 -14.46 11.06
C ILE A 296 11.10 -15.55 9.98
N ALA A 297 9.89 -15.83 9.51
CA ALA A 297 9.65 -16.60 8.31
C ALA A 297 9.98 -15.75 7.07
N THR A 298 10.83 -16.31 6.20
CA THR A 298 11.35 -15.60 5.03
C THR A 298 10.84 -16.23 3.74
N GLY A 299 10.48 -15.41 2.77
CA GLY A 299 10.11 -15.85 1.43
C GLY A 299 11.31 -16.01 0.49
N THR A 300 12.53 -16.01 1.02
CA THR A 300 13.76 -16.34 0.27
C THR A 300 13.75 -17.76 -0.30
N GLU A 301 12.96 -18.65 0.31
CA GLU A 301 12.65 -19.99 -0.18
C GLU A 301 11.13 -20.11 -0.39
N PRO A 302 10.59 -19.61 -1.52
CA PRO A 302 9.14 -19.47 -1.73
C PRO A 302 8.37 -20.78 -1.48
N GLU A 303 8.91 -21.92 -1.91
CA GLU A 303 8.25 -23.22 -1.76
C GLU A 303 7.96 -23.58 -0.30
N ARG A 304 8.80 -23.14 0.65
CA ARG A 304 8.54 -23.37 2.08
C ARG A 304 7.30 -22.62 2.55
N VAL A 305 7.10 -21.40 2.05
CA VAL A 305 5.91 -20.59 2.31
C VAL A 305 4.67 -21.21 1.66
N LEU A 306 4.78 -21.60 0.39
CA LEU A 306 3.70 -22.26 -0.34
C LEU A 306 3.29 -23.57 0.34
N GLN A 307 4.24 -24.32 0.89
CA GLN A 307 3.95 -25.51 1.66
C GLN A 307 3.20 -25.18 2.96
N SER A 308 3.58 -24.13 3.68
CA SER A 308 2.80 -23.65 4.85
C SER A 308 1.37 -23.28 4.46
N VAL A 309 1.17 -22.62 3.32
CA VAL A 309 -0.18 -22.27 2.82
C VAL A 309 -0.99 -23.52 2.47
N ARG A 310 -0.39 -24.50 1.78
CA ARG A 310 -1.08 -25.77 1.46
C ARG A 310 -1.46 -26.54 2.73
N THR A 311 -0.56 -26.61 3.70
CA THR A 311 -0.85 -27.25 4.99
C THR A 311 -1.95 -26.50 5.76
N ALA A 312 -1.94 -25.16 5.73
CA ALA A 312 -3.03 -24.38 6.29
C ALA A 312 -4.38 -24.65 5.60
N ALA A 313 -4.37 -24.81 4.26
CA ALA A 313 -5.57 -25.10 3.47
C ALA A 313 -6.13 -26.52 3.71
N ASP A 314 -5.31 -27.45 4.20
CA ASP A 314 -5.76 -28.78 4.63
C ASP A 314 -6.44 -28.74 6.03
N GLU A 315 -6.17 -27.70 6.82
CA GLU A 315 -6.59 -27.59 8.22
C GLU A 315 -7.67 -26.52 8.48
N ALA A 316 -7.91 -25.59 7.54
CA ALA A 316 -8.80 -24.45 7.68
C ALA A 316 -9.75 -24.28 6.49
N ASP A 317 -10.89 -23.63 6.73
CA ASP A 317 -11.87 -23.28 5.70
C ASP A 317 -11.41 -22.08 4.86
N VAL A 318 -10.71 -21.14 5.50
CA VAL A 318 -10.21 -19.89 4.89
C VAL A 318 -8.73 -19.74 5.20
N VAL A 319 -7.91 -19.46 4.18
CA VAL A 319 -6.47 -19.16 4.36
C VAL A 319 -6.17 -17.74 3.90
N ILE A 320 -5.54 -16.97 4.79
CA ILE A 320 -5.16 -15.57 4.58
C ILE A 320 -3.64 -15.48 4.72
N ALA A 321 -2.97 -15.04 3.66
CA ALA A 321 -1.54 -14.75 3.70
C ALA A 321 -1.30 -13.28 4.03
N VAL A 322 -0.46 -12.99 5.02
CA VAL A 322 -0.03 -11.65 5.42
C VAL A 322 1.43 -11.49 5.05
N VAL A 323 1.75 -10.57 4.13
CA VAL A 323 3.05 -10.55 3.45
C VAL A 323 3.70 -9.19 3.48
N HIS A 324 4.96 -9.16 3.90
CA HIS A 324 5.77 -7.94 3.96
C HIS A 324 6.76 -7.91 2.78
N TRP A 325 6.52 -7.07 1.76
CA TRP A 325 7.14 -7.18 0.42
C TRP A 325 7.19 -5.88 -0.40
N GLY A 326 7.66 -5.96 -1.65
CA GLY A 326 7.58 -4.83 -2.57
C GLY A 326 8.71 -3.83 -2.36
N VAL A 327 8.55 -2.65 -2.96
CA VAL A 327 9.57 -1.60 -2.97
C VAL A 327 9.06 -0.42 -2.17
N GLU A 328 9.87 0.06 -1.22
CA GLU A 328 9.56 1.25 -0.43
C GLU A 328 9.12 2.40 -1.35
N VAL A 329 8.02 3.07 -0.96
CA VAL A 329 7.39 4.23 -1.60
C VAL A 329 6.90 4.04 -3.04
N ALA A 330 6.94 2.83 -3.59
CA ALA A 330 6.35 2.55 -4.89
C ALA A 330 4.82 2.43 -4.78
N THR A 331 4.09 3.30 -5.47
CA THR A 331 2.62 3.31 -5.48
C THR A 331 2.01 2.22 -6.36
N CYS A 332 2.77 1.67 -7.31
CA CYS A 332 2.36 0.53 -8.11
C CYS A 332 2.96 -0.78 -7.60
N PRO A 333 2.15 -1.87 -7.51
CA PRO A 333 2.66 -3.18 -7.14
C PRO A 333 3.60 -3.74 -8.22
N SER A 334 4.72 -4.32 -7.80
CA SER A 334 5.72 -4.88 -8.70
C SER A 334 5.24 -6.19 -9.35
N ALA A 335 5.88 -6.58 -10.46
CA ALA A 335 5.60 -7.86 -11.12
C ALA A 335 5.86 -9.05 -10.20
N GLU A 336 6.85 -8.96 -9.32
CA GLU A 336 7.19 -9.98 -8.32
C GLU A 336 6.10 -10.09 -7.24
N GLN A 337 5.55 -8.96 -6.76
CA GLN A 337 4.42 -8.99 -5.84
C GLN A 337 3.21 -9.69 -6.47
N ARG A 338 2.90 -9.37 -7.73
CA ARG A 338 1.79 -9.97 -8.48
C ARG A 338 1.98 -11.47 -8.69
N ALA A 339 3.17 -11.89 -9.10
CA ALA A 339 3.50 -13.29 -9.31
C ALA A 339 3.40 -14.10 -8.00
N PHE A 340 3.95 -13.58 -6.90
CA PHE A 340 3.93 -14.28 -5.63
C PHE A 340 2.52 -14.36 -5.03
N ALA A 341 1.69 -13.31 -5.19
CA ALA A 341 0.27 -13.38 -4.82
C ALA A 341 -0.46 -14.51 -5.56
N GLN A 342 -0.19 -14.69 -6.86
CA GLN A 342 -0.75 -15.79 -7.63
C GLN A 342 -0.30 -17.16 -7.12
N GLU A 343 0.99 -17.32 -6.78
CA GLU A 343 1.51 -18.57 -6.21
C GLU A 343 0.83 -18.90 -4.87
N LEU A 344 0.60 -17.89 -4.02
CA LEU A 344 -0.13 -18.06 -2.75
C LEU A 344 -1.59 -18.48 -2.98
N PHE A 345 -2.27 -17.88 -3.96
CA PHE A 345 -3.63 -18.29 -4.33
C PHE A 345 -3.68 -19.71 -4.90
N ASP A 346 -2.70 -20.09 -5.70
CA ASP A 346 -2.60 -21.44 -6.26
C ASP A 346 -2.26 -22.49 -5.18
N ALA A 347 -1.61 -22.06 -4.09
CA ALA A 347 -1.35 -22.87 -2.91
C ALA A 347 -2.55 -23.02 -1.96
N GLY A 348 -3.59 -22.18 -2.09
CA GLY A 348 -4.83 -22.29 -1.32
C GLY A 348 -5.25 -21.06 -0.53
N ALA A 349 -4.49 -19.95 -0.59
CA ALA A 349 -4.96 -18.69 -0.03
C ALA A 349 -6.20 -18.17 -0.78
N VAL A 350 -7.09 -17.49 -0.08
CA VAL A 350 -8.23 -16.75 -0.68
C VAL A 350 -8.08 -15.24 -0.51
N ALA A 351 -7.29 -14.80 0.47
CA ALA A 351 -6.90 -13.41 0.63
C ALA A 351 -5.39 -13.28 0.84
N VAL A 352 -4.79 -12.22 0.29
CA VAL A 352 -3.42 -11.81 0.54
C VAL A 352 -3.38 -10.35 0.97
N ILE A 353 -2.81 -10.07 2.13
CA ILE A 353 -2.74 -8.73 2.72
C ILE A 353 -1.28 -8.31 2.80
N GLY A 354 -0.92 -7.30 2.02
CA GLY A 354 0.43 -6.82 1.83
C GLY A 354 0.79 -5.60 2.69
N HIS A 355 2.08 -5.50 3.01
CA HIS A 355 2.72 -4.52 3.89
C HIS A 355 4.13 -4.19 3.38
N HIS A 356 4.81 -3.19 3.96
CA HIS A 356 6.18 -2.70 3.66
C HIS A 356 6.34 -1.46 2.76
N PRO A 357 5.64 -1.30 1.61
CA PRO A 357 5.88 -0.13 0.75
C PRO A 357 5.69 1.23 1.45
N HIS A 358 5.07 1.24 2.64
CA HIS A 358 4.78 2.43 3.44
C HIS A 358 3.87 3.45 2.74
N VAL A 359 3.20 3.03 1.67
CA VAL A 359 2.22 3.77 0.86
C VAL A 359 1.15 2.78 0.40
N LEU A 360 -0.06 3.25 0.11
CA LEU A 360 -1.11 2.39 -0.43
C LEU A 360 -0.78 1.89 -1.84
N GLN A 361 -1.17 0.65 -2.09
CA GLN A 361 -1.16 0.03 -3.42
C GLN A 361 -2.53 -0.62 -3.69
N ALA A 362 -2.73 -1.04 -4.94
CA ALA A 362 -3.99 -1.59 -5.42
C ALA A 362 -4.58 -2.72 -4.56
N ILE A 363 -5.91 -2.76 -4.52
CA ILE A 363 -6.71 -3.87 -4.02
C ILE A 363 -7.39 -4.52 -5.22
N GLU A 364 -7.03 -5.76 -5.51
CA GLU A 364 -7.57 -6.50 -6.64
C GLU A 364 -8.44 -7.65 -6.12
N PHE A 365 -9.64 -7.77 -6.68
CA PHE A 365 -10.58 -8.85 -6.37
C PHE A 365 -11.04 -9.52 -7.67
N ASP A 366 -10.60 -10.76 -7.89
CA ASP A 366 -10.96 -11.55 -9.07
C ASP A 366 -11.17 -13.02 -8.69
N ASP A 367 -12.15 -13.68 -9.32
CA ASP A 367 -12.52 -15.09 -9.08
C ASP A 367 -12.67 -15.49 -7.60
N GLY A 368 -13.19 -14.57 -6.77
CA GLY A 368 -13.37 -14.80 -5.33
C GLY A 368 -12.08 -14.74 -4.50
N ARG A 369 -10.99 -14.22 -5.08
CA ARG A 369 -9.68 -14.06 -4.44
C ARG A 369 -9.35 -12.57 -4.32
N LEU A 370 -8.88 -12.15 -3.16
CA LEU A 370 -8.55 -10.74 -2.88
C LEU A 370 -7.06 -10.58 -2.61
N VAL A 371 -6.41 -9.59 -3.23
CA VAL A 371 -5.07 -9.15 -2.84
C VAL A 371 -5.09 -7.65 -2.58
N ALA A 372 -4.67 -7.23 -1.38
CA ALA A 372 -4.30 -5.85 -1.09
C ALA A 372 -2.78 -5.77 -1.11
N TYR A 373 -2.18 -5.14 -2.11
CA TYR A 373 -0.72 -5.18 -2.27
C TYR A 373 0.03 -4.38 -1.19
N SER A 374 -0.57 -3.30 -0.69
CA SER A 374 -0.11 -2.59 0.49
C SER A 374 -1.23 -1.74 1.09
N LEU A 375 -1.40 -1.82 2.41
CA LEU A 375 -2.32 -0.97 3.18
C LEU A 375 -1.64 0.30 3.76
N GLY A 376 -0.39 0.56 3.39
CA GLY A 376 0.38 1.72 3.86
C GLY A 376 0.72 1.69 5.35
N ASN A 377 1.07 2.84 5.91
CA ASN A 377 1.32 2.99 7.35
C ASN A 377 -0.01 3.23 8.08
N PHE A 378 -0.33 2.42 9.09
CA PHE A 378 -1.60 2.49 9.79
C PHE A 378 -1.52 3.20 11.13
N VAL A 379 -0.54 2.85 11.96
CA VAL A 379 -0.15 3.61 13.16
C VAL A 379 1.33 3.86 13.02
N TRP A 380 1.74 5.11 12.86
CA TRP A 380 3.14 5.40 12.57
C TRP A 380 3.47 6.82 12.97
N HIS A 381 4.59 7.03 13.67
CA HIS A 381 5.03 8.37 14.08
C HIS A 381 4.88 9.40 12.92
N PRO A 382 4.57 10.68 13.16
CA PRO A 382 4.08 11.60 12.11
C PRO A 382 4.84 11.50 10.79
N ARG A 383 4.14 11.03 9.76
CA ARG A 383 4.56 11.08 8.35
C ARG A 383 3.51 11.86 7.57
N ARG A 384 3.97 12.65 6.60
CA ARG A 384 3.12 13.51 5.76
C ARG A 384 3.42 13.20 4.29
N GLY A 385 2.51 13.55 3.40
CA GLY A 385 2.53 13.07 2.01
C GLY A 385 1.81 11.73 1.86
N ILE A 386 2.15 11.00 0.80
CA ILE A 386 1.49 9.72 0.45
C ILE A 386 1.82 8.59 1.43
N SER A 387 2.82 8.77 2.30
CA SER A 387 3.12 7.82 3.39
C SER A 387 2.22 7.97 4.62
N GLY A 388 1.38 9.00 4.66
CA GLY A 388 0.28 9.15 5.62
C GLY A 388 -1.08 8.76 5.03
N GLU A 389 -1.11 8.28 3.79
CA GLU A 389 -2.30 7.70 3.15
C GLU A 389 -2.48 6.27 3.63
N THR A 390 -3.64 5.97 4.21
CA THR A 390 -3.94 4.64 4.75
C THR A 390 -5.45 4.41 4.74
N GLY A 391 -5.90 3.34 5.37
CA GLY A 391 -7.30 3.03 5.54
C GLY A 391 -7.49 1.72 6.26
N VAL A 392 -8.75 1.39 6.49
CA VAL A 392 -9.16 0.09 6.98
C VAL A 392 -9.78 -0.66 5.82
N LEU A 393 -9.21 -1.80 5.44
CA LEU A 393 -9.83 -2.70 4.49
C LEU A 393 -10.78 -3.63 5.23
N GLN A 394 -12.06 -3.57 4.89
CA GLN A 394 -13.07 -4.53 5.31
C GLN A 394 -13.24 -5.61 4.25
N ILE A 395 -13.26 -6.87 4.68
CA ILE A 395 -13.55 -8.02 3.83
C ILE A 395 -14.73 -8.77 4.46
N ASP A 396 -15.81 -8.91 3.70
CA ASP A 396 -17.01 -9.61 4.13
C ASP A 396 -17.00 -11.04 3.59
N PHE A 397 -17.27 -11.99 4.47
CA PHE A 397 -17.29 -13.40 4.17
C PHE A 397 -18.68 -14.00 4.38
N ALA A 398 -19.01 -14.99 3.57
CA ALA A 398 -20.08 -15.93 3.83
C ALA A 398 -19.46 -17.34 3.84
N GLY A 399 -19.24 -17.89 5.04
CA GLY A 399 -18.54 -19.15 5.22
C GLY A 399 -17.08 -19.06 4.76
N ASP A 400 -16.74 -19.85 3.74
CA ASP A 400 -15.38 -19.95 3.17
C ASP A 400 -15.10 -18.94 2.03
N ARG A 401 -16.04 -18.04 1.73
CA ARG A 401 -15.96 -17.17 0.54
C ARG A 401 -16.04 -15.70 0.89
N ILE A 402 -15.21 -14.92 0.21
CA ILE A 402 -15.35 -13.46 0.16
C ILE A 402 -16.59 -13.13 -0.69
N VAL A 403 -17.52 -12.37 -0.11
CA VAL A 403 -18.76 -11.90 -0.76
C VAL A 403 -18.75 -10.40 -1.03
N GLY A 404 -17.85 -9.66 -0.38
CA GLY A 404 -17.69 -8.23 -0.56
C GLY A 404 -16.40 -7.73 0.08
N TRP A 405 -16.02 -6.52 -0.28
CA TRP A 405 -14.99 -5.76 0.41
C TRP A 405 -15.30 -4.27 0.30
N GLU A 406 -14.83 -3.51 1.29
CA GLU A 406 -14.95 -2.05 1.34
C GLU A 406 -13.64 -1.48 1.89
N PHE A 407 -13.19 -0.35 1.37
CA PHE A 407 -12.03 0.35 1.88
C PHE A 407 -12.46 1.66 2.52
N HIS A 408 -12.21 1.78 3.82
CA HIS A 408 -12.51 2.96 4.62
C HIS A 408 -11.29 3.89 4.61
N PRO A 409 -11.30 5.02 3.87
CA PRO A 409 -10.11 5.85 3.67
C PRO A 409 -9.73 6.59 4.95
N HIS A 410 -8.44 6.59 5.29
CA HIS A 410 -7.91 7.31 6.45
C HIS A 410 -6.64 8.09 6.11
N LEU A 411 -6.36 9.10 6.91
CA LEU A 411 -5.09 9.82 6.90
C LEU A 411 -4.48 9.80 8.29
N LEU A 412 -3.16 9.59 8.36
CA LEU A 412 -2.43 9.73 9.62
C LEU A 412 -2.41 11.18 10.07
N ASP A 413 -2.79 11.42 11.33
CA ASP A 413 -2.66 12.71 11.98
C ASP A 413 -1.22 12.97 12.46
N GLU A 414 -1.00 14.14 13.06
CA GLU A 414 0.30 14.56 13.58
C GLU A 414 0.85 13.70 14.72
N ASN A 415 0.01 12.89 15.36
CA ASN A 415 0.42 11.94 16.38
C ASN A 415 0.61 10.54 15.80
N GLY A 416 0.43 10.37 14.50
CA GLY A 416 0.53 9.07 13.85
C GLY A 416 -0.69 8.18 14.03
N ALA A 417 -1.83 8.76 14.42
CA ALA A 417 -3.09 8.07 14.55
C ALA A 417 -3.90 8.21 13.25
N PRO A 418 -4.45 7.12 12.68
CA PRO A 418 -5.30 7.16 11.51
C PRO A 418 -6.64 7.84 11.86
N ARG A 419 -7.06 8.78 11.02
CA ARG A 419 -8.35 9.48 11.10
C ARG A 419 -9.15 9.27 9.83
N PRO A 420 -10.46 9.02 9.90
CA PRO A 420 -11.31 8.91 8.73
C PRO A 420 -11.15 10.13 7.83
N ALA A 421 -11.02 9.89 6.53
CA ALA A 421 -10.86 10.92 5.53
C ALA A 421 -12.15 11.08 4.73
N GLU A 422 -12.74 12.28 4.77
CA GLU A 422 -13.99 12.58 4.09
C GLU A 422 -13.76 13.50 2.88
N GLY A 423 -13.88 12.95 1.67
CA GLY A 423 -13.87 13.67 0.42
C GLY A 423 -12.58 14.45 0.09
N GLY A 424 -12.63 15.14 -1.06
CA GLY A 424 -11.52 15.92 -1.59
C GLY A 424 -10.45 15.09 -2.30
N TRP A 425 -9.51 15.78 -2.95
CA TRP A 425 -8.56 15.17 -3.88
C TRP A 425 -7.68 14.06 -3.28
N ARG A 426 -7.41 14.11 -1.96
CA ARG A 426 -6.69 13.03 -1.26
C ARG A 426 -7.51 11.76 -1.21
N VAL A 427 -8.81 11.87 -0.92
CA VAL A 427 -9.72 10.70 -0.92
C VAL A 427 -9.91 10.19 -2.34
N ASP A 428 -10.05 11.07 -3.34
CA ASP A 428 -10.10 10.65 -4.75
C ASP A 428 -8.83 9.88 -5.15
N ARG A 429 -7.65 10.35 -4.73
CA ARG A 429 -6.38 9.64 -4.93
C ARG A 429 -6.35 8.28 -4.20
N LEU A 430 -6.84 8.20 -2.96
CA LEU A 430 -6.93 6.93 -2.23
C LEU A 430 -7.76 5.92 -3.04
N HIS A 431 -8.90 6.36 -3.59
CA HIS A 431 -9.74 5.56 -4.48
C HIS A 431 -9.02 5.13 -5.76
N ASP A 432 -8.35 6.05 -6.46
CA ASP A 432 -7.56 5.70 -7.66
C ASP A 432 -6.50 4.64 -7.35
N LEU A 433 -5.78 4.77 -6.23
CA LEU A 433 -4.73 3.84 -5.84
C LEU A 433 -5.28 2.45 -5.55
N ILE A 434 -6.36 2.34 -4.76
CA ILE A 434 -6.97 1.03 -4.44
C ILE A 434 -7.63 0.40 -5.66
N GLU A 435 -8.16 1.18 -6.61
CA GLU A 435 -8.78 0.68 -7.85
C GLU A 435 -7.74 0.27 -8.92
N GLY A 436 -6.45 0.51 -8.66
CA GLY A 436 -5.36 0.07 -9.53
C GLY A 436 -4.86 1.11 -10.53
N ASP A 437 -5.34 2.36 -10.46
CA ASP A 437 -4.91 3.48 -11.32
C ASP A 437 -3.59 4.12 -10.84
N CYS A 438 -2.69 3.30 -10.29
CA CYS A 438 -1.45 3.74 -9.67
C CYS A 438 -0.46 4.41 -10.66
N GLU A 439 -0.53 4.09 -11.95
CA GLU A 439 0.32 4.67 -13.01
C GLU A 439 0.09 6.18 -13.15
N GLN A 440 -1.12 6.63 -12.86
CA GLN A 440 -1.45 8.06 -12.82
C GLN A 440 -0.70 8.80 -11.70
N HIS A 441 -0.24 8.03 -10.72
CA HIS A 441 0.38 8.50 -9.50
C HIS A 441 1.86 8.08 -9.42
N GLU A 442 2.43 7.52 -10.49
CA GLU A 442 3.85 7.22 -10.59
C GLU A 442 4.70 8.49 -10.70
N GLY A 443 5.86 8.50 -10.06
CA GLY A 443 6.74 9.68 -10.03
C GLY A 443 6.28 10.80 -9.08
N THR A 444 5.10 10.65 -8.46
CA THR A 444 4.70 11.47 -7.30
C THR A 444 5.75 11.23 -6.22
N SER A 445 6.44 12.29 -5.80
CA SER A 445 7.34 12.18 -4.64
C SER A 445 6.52 11.62 -3.47
N PRO A 446 7.11 10.82 -2.56
CA PRO A 446 6.42 10.33 -1.37
C PRO A 446 5.82 11.42 -0.46
N TYR A 447 6.01 12.68 -0.86
CA TYR A 447 5.82 13.93 -0.17
C TYR A 447 5.24 15.03 -1.08
N ASP A 448 4.86 14.71 -2.33
CA ASP A 448 4.19 15.64 -3.25
C ASP A 448 2.68 15.63 -2.97
N LEU A 449 2.13 16.80 -2.63
CA LEU A 449 0.71 17.03 -2.38
C LEU A 449 0.09 18.01 -3.40
N THR A 450 0.66 18.13 -4.60
CA THR A 450 0.08 19.01 -5.62
C THR A 450 -1.32 18.52 -6.02
N PRO A 451 -2.38 19.36 -5.92
CA PRO A 451 -3.65 19.05 -6.55
C PRO A 451 -3.43 18.88 -8.05
N ARG A 452 -3.92 17.78 -8.63
CA ARG A 452 -4.14 17.71 -10.07
C ARG A 452 -5.25 18.71 -10.39
N GLY A 453 -4.86 19.93 -10.77
CA GLY A 453 -5.81 20.96 -11.18
C GLY A 453 -6.62 20.51 -12.39
N ASP A 454 -7.86 20.13 -12.15
CA ASP A 454 -8.94 20.10 -13.09
C ASP A 454 -9.23 21.52 -13.57
N ALA A 455 -9.05 21.70 -14.86
CA ALA A 455 -9.28 22.94 -15.57
C ALA A 455 -10.79 23.21 -15.70
N SER A 456 -11.44 23.74 -14.67
CA SER A 456 -12.66 24.55 -14.82
C SER A 456 -13.11 25.14 -13.49
N GLY A 457 -12.88 26.44 -13.29
CA GLY A 457 -13.39 27.15 -12.12
C GLY A 457 -13.08 28.64 -12.20
N SER A 458 -13.86 29.37 -12.98
CA SER A 458 -13.83 30.83 -13.07
C SER A 458 -14.11 31.49 -11.73
N GLY A 459 -13.17 32.31 -11.25
CA GLY A 459 -13.35 33.29 -10.18
C GLY A 459 -12.22 34.32 -10.26
N ASP A 460 -12.59 35.60 -10.38
CA ASP A 460 -11.75 36.75 -10.75
C ASP A 460 -10.34 36.81 -10.10
N GLN A 461 -9.32 36.93 -10.95
CA GLN A 461 -7.89 36.91 -10.60
C GLN A 461 -7.22 38.30 -10.65
N PRO A 462 -6.42 38.67 -9.64
CA PRO A 462 -5.17 39.43 -9.80
C PRO A 462 -3.98 38.53 -10.23
N ASP A 463 -4.16 37.20 -10.23
CA ASP A 463 -3.14 36.15 -10.38
C ASP A 463 -2.58 35.93 -11.80
N ALA A 464 -3.01 36.71 -12.79
CA ALA A 464 -2.55 36.57 -14.17
C ALA A 464 -1.08 37.03 -14.40
N GLU A 465 -0.47 37.72 -13.45
CA GLU A 465 0.81 38.42 -13.67
C GLU A 465 2.07 37.70 -13.16
N ILE A 466 2.02 36.73 -12.23
CA ILE A 466 3.22 36.04 -11.72
C ILE A 466 3.65 34.89 -12.66
N ARG A 467 4.92 34.86 -13.05
CA ARG A 467 5.48 33.84 -13.96
C ARG A 467 5.58 32.47 -13.27
N ARG A 468 5.35 31.40 -14.05
CA ARG A 468 5.70 30.02 -13.66
C ARG A 468 7.12 29.68 -14.11
N TYR A 469 7.85 28.94 -13.29
CA TYR A 469 9.24 28.55 -13.51
C TYR A 469 9.37 27.03 -13.39
N SER A 470 10.07 26.40 -14.34
CA SER A 470 10.60 25.05 -14.12
C SER A 470 11.76 25.08 -13.11
N GLY A 471 12.15 23.93 -12.56
CA GLY A 471 13.33 23.84 -11.69
C GLY A 471 14.59 24.46 -12.33
N ARG A 472 14.82 24.18 -13.62
CA ARG A 472 15.92 24.78 -14.38
C ARG A 472 15.81 26.30 -14.48
N GLN A 473 14.59 26.83 -14.70
CA GLN A 473 14.37 28.27 -14.79
C GLN A 473 14.53 28.97 -13.43
N PHE A 474 14.23 28.31 -12.30
CA PHE A 474 14.58 28.84 -10.97
C PHE A 474 16.09 28.97 -10.82
N LYS A 475 16.85 27.94 -11.20
CA LYS A 475 18.32 27.98 -11.17
C LYS A 475 18.87 29.09 -12.06
N GLU A 476 18.40 29.21 -13.30
CA GLU A 476 18.82 30.28 -14.23
C GLU A 476 18.52 31.69 -13.69
N LEU A 477 17.38 31.87 -13.01
CA LEU A 477 17.04 33.12 -12.36
C LEU A 477 17.99 33.43 -11.20
N LEU A 478 18.28 32.44 -10.35
CA LEU A 478 19.23 32.59 -9.24
C LEU A 478 20.65 32.92 -9.72
N ASP A 479 21.08 32.34 -10.83
CA ASP A 479 22.42 32.57 -11.39
C ASP A 479 22.55 33.94 -12.08
N SER A 480 21.43 34.59 -12.43
CA SER A 480 21.42 35.88 -13.17
C SER A 480 20.93 37.07 -12.34
N VAL A 481 20.42 36.82 -11.13
CA VAL A 481 19.82 37.87 -10.31
C VAL A 481 20.88 38.78 -9.69
N THR A 482 20.77 40.10 -9.93
CA THR A 482 21.55 41.11 -9.22
C THR A 482 20.72 41.72 -8.09
N LEU A 483 21.30 41.81 -6.89
CA LEU A 483 20.66 42.34 -5.68
C LEU A 483 21.58 43.38 -5.00
N PRO A 484 21.02 44.38 -4.29
CA PRO A 484 21.81 45.42 -3.65
C PRO A 484 22.60 44.90 -2.42
N ASN A 485 23.56 45.69 -1.96
CA ASN A 485 24.43 45.40 -0.81
C ASN A 485 25.23 44.09 -0.94
N LEU A 486 25.74 43.83 -2.15
CA LEU A 486 26.57 42.68 -2.48
C LEU A 486 27.86 43.14 -3.16
N VAL A 487 28.98 42.52 -2.80
CA VAL A 487 30.28 42.69 -3.44
C VAL A 487 30.80 41.35 -3.95
N ASP A 488 31.28 41.35 -5.19
CA ASP A 488 31.91 40.17 -5.77
C ASP A 488 33.24 39.88 -5.06
N ILE A 489 33.51 38.61 -4.80
CA ILE A 489 34.80 38.15 -4.29
C ILE A 489 35.66 37.63 -5.44
N ALA A 490 36.89 38.11 -5.54
CA ALA A 490 37.84 37.66 -6.57
C ALA A 490 38.43 36.29 -6.24
N ASP A 491 38.66 36.02 -4.94
CA ASP A 491 39.28 34.80 -4.45
C ASP A 491 38.35 34.10 -3.44
N ALA A 492 38.22 32.79 -3.59
CA ALA A 492 37.51 31.97 -2.63
C ALA A 492 38.27 31.93 -1.29
N PRO A 493 37.58 32.01 -0.13
CA PRO A 493 38.22 31.93 1.17
C PRO A 493 38.94 30.58 1.39
N ALA A 494 39.95 30.59 2.27
CA ALA A 494 40.67 29.37 2.65
C ALA A 494 39.75 28.40 3.43
N ILE A 495 39.88 27.10 3.15
CA ILE A 495 39.03 26.05 3.74
C ILE A 495 39.82 25.29 4.81
N THR A 496 40.87 24.56 4.42
CA THR A 496 41.69 23.68 5.27
C THR A 496 43.02 24.30 5.67
N GLY A 497 43.50 25.29 4.91
CA GLY A 497 44.85 25.84 5.04
C GLY A 497 45.90 25.11 4.20
N ASP A 498 45.52 24.01 3.53
CA ASP A 498 46.32 23.33 2.51
C ASP A 498 45.75 23.64 1.11
N THR A 499 46.53 24.32 0.26
CA THR A 499 46.06 24.79 -1.05
C THR A 499 45.61 23.63 -1.95
N GLN A 500 46.34 22.50 -1.96
CA GLN A 500 46.01 21.37 -2.82
C GLN A 500 44.67 20.72 -2.42
N THR A 501 44.40 20.61 -1.13
CA THR A 501 43.14 20.10 -0.62
C THR A 501 42.00 21.07 -0.88
N ASP A 502 42.22 22.36 -0.65
CA ASP A 502 41.22 23.40 -0.93
C ASP A 502 40.82 23.43 -2.40
N ASP A 503 41.79 23.31 -3.32
CA ASP A 503 41.55 23.27 -4.76
C ASP A 503 40.71 22.05 -5.16
N ARG A 504 40.99 20.87 -4.58
CA ARG A 504 40.18 19.66 -4.80
C ARG A 504 38.74 19.80 -4.30
N ILE A 505 38.53 20.51 -3.19
CA ILE A 505 37.18 20.78 -2.67
C ILE A 505 36.44 21.73 -3.61
N ARG A 506 37.11 22.79 -4.10
CA ARG A 506 36.52 23.78 -5.02
C ARG A 506 36.17 23.15 -6.36
N GLU A 507 37.08 22.38 -6.96
CA GLU A 507 36.85 21.65 -8.21
C GLU A 507 35.62 20.73 -8.06
N GLY A 508 35.57 19.93 -6.99
CA GLY A 508 34.42 19.06 -6.72
C GLY A 508 33.11 19.82 -6.49
N ALA A 509 33.16 21.06 -5.98
CA ALA A 509 31.99 21.89 -5.80
C ALA A 509 31.50 22.47 -7.14
N GLU A 510 32.42 22.96 -7.97
CA GLU A 510 32.11 23.53 -9.28
C GLU A 510 31.57 22.49 -10.27
N ASP A 511 32.12 21.26 -10.23
CA ASP A 511 31.62 20.08 -10.95
C ASP A 511 30.18 19.73 -10.60
N ARG A 512 29.78 20.03 -9.36
CA ARG A 512 28.42 19.81 -8.86
C ARG A 512 27.50 21.02 -9.06
N GLY A 513 28.04 22.12 -9.56
CA GLY A 513 27.26 23.28 -10.00
C GLY A 513 27.21 24.40 -8.96
N TYR A 514 27.99 24.31 -7.89
CA TYR A 514 28.22 25.47 -7.02
C TYR A 514 28.92 26.58 -7.80
N ARG A 515 28.64 27.82 -7.42
CA ARG A 515 29.28 29.03 -7.96
C ARG A 515 29.67 29.95 -6.81
N LEU A 516 30.79 30.66 -6.98
CA LEU A 516 31.17 31.70 -6.04
C LEU A 516 30.03 32.70 -5.92
N GLN A 517 29.64 32.97 -4.68
CA GLN A 517 28.57 33.89 -4.37
C GLN A 517 29.17 35.26 -4.07
N PRO A 518 28.54 36.35 -4.53
CA PRO A 518 28.85 37.65 -3.97
C PRO A 518 28.47 37.66 -2.48
N VAL A 519 29.15 38.49 -1.70
CA VAL A 519 28.96 38.53 -0.25
C VAL A 519 28.40 39.87 0.18
N VAL A 520 27.79 39.90 1.37
CA VAL A 520 27.33 41.15 1.99
C VAL A 520 28.47 42.18 2.05
N ALA A 521 28.21 43.41 1.59
CA ALA A 521 29.22 44.47 1.59
C ALA A 521 29.52 44.99 3.00
N SER A 522 28.49 45.06 3.86
CA SER A 522 28.60 45.41 5.27
C SER A 522 27.60 44.66 6.14
N LEU A 523 28.08 44.05 7.23
CA LEU A 523 27.22 43.37 8.21
C LEU A 523 26.31 44.34 8.98
N ASP A 524 26.71 45.62 9.09
CA ASP A 524 25.95 46.65 9.80
C ASP A 524 24.65 47.01 9.07
N GLU A 525 24.53 46.64 7.80
CA GLU A 525 23.32 46.86 6.99
C GLU A 525 22.31 45.70 7.11
N LEU A 526 22.70 44.56 7.70
CA LEU A 526 21.80 43.44 7.92
C LEU A 526 20.89 43.71 9.13
N VAL A 527 19.64 43.26 9.02
CA VAL A 527 18.65 43.39 10.08
C VAL A 527 18.38 42.05 10.73
N SER A 528 18.14 42.07 12.05
CA SER A 528 17.84 40.85 12.81
C SER A 528 16.33 40.55 12.81
N VAL A 529 15.97 39.34 12.37
CA VAL A 529 14.64 38.74 12.47
C VAL A 529 14.79 37.37 13.08
N GLU A 530 14.07 37.06 14.16
CA GLU A 530 14.18 35.77 14.87
C GLU A 530 15.63 35.41 15.25
N GLN A 531 16.42 36.43 15.64
CA GLN A 531 17.84 36.34 15.95
C GLN A 531 18.71 35.87 14.76
N LYS A 532 18.22 35.97 13.53
CA LYS A 532 18.96 35.70 12.29
C LYS A 532 19.11 36.99 11.50
N LEU A 533 20.26 37.16 10.85
CA LEU A 533 20.56 38.35 10.06
C LEU A 533 20.13 38.14 8.61
N LEU A 534 19.36 39.08 8.07
CA LEU A 534 18.90 39.11 6.69
C LEU A 534 19.15 40.50 6.10
N GLN A 535 19.23 40.58 4.78
CA GLN A 535 19.17 41.86 4.08
C GLN A 535 17.82 42.55 4.38
N PRO A 536 17.76 43.90 4.49
CA PRO A 536 16.54 44.61 4.86
C PRO A 536 15.31 44.24 4.01
N GLU A 537 15.50 44.07 2.70
CA GLU A 537 14.46 43.67 1.75
C GLU A 537 13.96 42.25 2.03
N ALA A 538 14.88 41.30 2.21
CA ALA A 538 14.56 39.90 2.51
C ALA A 538 13.86 39.77 3.88
N ALA A 539 14.27 40.54 4.88
CA ALA A 539 13.63 40.56 6.18
C ALA A 539 12.19 41.09 6.14
N ARG A 540 11.95 42.19 5.41
CA ARG A 540 10.59 42.72 5.20
C ARG A 540 9.72 41.71 4.46
N ALA A 541 10.25 41.12 3.40
CA ALA A 541 9.59 40.09 2.62
C ALA A 541 9.26 38.86 3.46
N TYR A 542 10.19 38.39 4.29
CA TYR A 542 9.99 37.25 5.19
C TYR A 542 8.91 37.57 6.24
N GLY A 543 8.92 38.77 6.82
CA GLY A 543 7.89 39.21 7.75
C GLY A 543 6.48 39.19 7.13
N ALA A 544 6.35 39.63 5.88
CA ALA A 544 5.10 39.57 5.13
C ALA A 544 4.70 38.12 4.79
N LEU A 545 5.63 37.29 4.33
CA LEU A 545 5.40 35.87 4.05
C LEU A 545 4.96 35.11 5.31
N SER A 546 5.61 35.35 6.45
CA SER A 546 5.27 34.76 7.75
C SER A 546 3.90 35.23 8.24
N ALA A 547 3.49 36.48 7.95
CA ALA A 547 2.15 36.96 8.24
C ALA A 547 1.09 36.25 7.38
N ALA A 548 1.32 36.15 6.07
CA ALA A 548 0.44 35.43 5.16
C ALA A 548 0.32 33.94 5.52
N ALA A 549 1.43 33.31 5.94
CA ALA A 549 1.42 31.94 6.44
C ALA A 549 0.51 31.80 7.67
N ARG A 550 0.61 32.74 8.63
CA ARG A 550 -0.25 32.76 9.83
C ARG A 550 -1.72 32.95 9.51
N GLU A 551 -2.04 33.82 8.56
CA GLU A 551 -3.42 34.00 8.09
C GLU A 551 -3.98 32.73 7.43
N ALA A 552 -3.13 31.96 6.76
CA ALA A 552 -3.47 30.66 6.19
C ALA A 552 -3.45 29.49 7.21
N GLY A 553 -3.23 29.77 8.50
CA GLY A 553 -3.20 28.73 9.55
C GLY A 553 -1.86 28.01 9.69
N HIS A 554 -0.78 28.53 9.11
CA HIS A 554 0.56 27.97 9.18
C HIS A 554 1.51 28.84 10.01
N GLN A 555 2.57 28.26 10.56
CA GLN A 555 3.64 29.02 11.19
C GLN A 555 4.96 28.75 10.48
N LEU A 556 5.67 29.81 10.10
CA LEU A 556 7.04 29.71 9.58
C LEU A 556 8.01 30.19 10.65
N ILE A 557 9.10 29.46 10.82
CA ILE A 557 10.21 29.77 11.73
C ILE A 557 11.46 29.94 10.87
N LEU A 558 12.21 31.02 11.10
CA LEU A 558 13.47 31.29 10.40
C LEU A 558 14.60 30.54 11.10
N ARG A 559 14.92 29.34 10.61
CA ARG A 559 15.92 28.47 11.19
C ARG A 559 17.34 29.02 11.02
N SER A 560 17.65 29.52 9.83
CA SER A 560 18.94 30.10 9.51
C SER A 560 18.80 31.14 8.39
N ALA A 561 19.68 32.13 8.39
CA ALA A 561 19.78 33.15 7.35
C ALA A 561 21.25 33.45 7.08
N TYR A 562 21.74 34.69 7.16
CA TYR A 562 23.14 35.01 6.90
C TYR A 562 24.12 34.09 7.67
N ARG A 563 25.09 33.51 6.95
CA ARG A 563 26.19 32.70 7.50
C ARG A 563 27.52 33.21 6.94
N GLY A 564 28.41 33.62 7.83
CA GLY A 564 29.79 34.00 7.48
C GLY A 564 30.67 32.79 7.13
N PHE A 565 31.86 33.04 6.58
CA PHE A 565 32.78 32.00 6.12
C PHE A 565 33.19 31.02 7.22
N ASP A 566 33.40 31.47 8.45
CA ASP A 566 33.79 30.61 9.57
C ASP A 566 32.69 29.62 9.95
N VAL A 567 31.44 30.09 9.99
CA VAL A 567 30.28 29.23 10.23
C VAL A 567 30.13 28.22 9.10
N GLN A 568 30.27 28.66 7.85
CA GLN A 568 30.17 27.77 6.71
C GLN A 568 31.28 26.72 6.71
N ARG A 569 32.50 27.09 7.10
CA ARG A 569 33.65 26.18 7.23
C ARG A 569 33.41 25.14 8.33
N PHE A 570 32.87 25.58 9.47
CA PHE A 570 32.48 24.67 10.56
C PHE A 570 31.43 23.65 10.09
N LEU A 571 30.41 24.09 9.35
CA LEU A 571 29.39 23.20 8.78
C LEU A 571 30.02 22.22 7.79
N LEU A 572 30.89 22.67 6.89
CA LEU A 572 31.59 21.79 5.97
C LEU A 572 32.35 20.69 6.71
N PHE A 573 33.13 21.02 7.75
CA PHE A 573 33.92 20.03 8.51
C PHE A 573 33.09 19.08 9.38
N ARG A 574 31.85 19.45 9.73
CA ARG A 574 30.92 18.51 10.36
C ARG A 574 30.61 17.32 9.43
N HIS A 575 30.53 17.58 8.13
CA HIS A 575 30.23 16.59 7.09
C HIS A 575 31.49 16.01 6.42
N LEU A 576 32.56 16.79 6.32
CA LEU A 576 33.85 16.42 5.75
C LEU A 576 34.86 16.12 6.86
N LYS A 577 34.94 14.85 7.27
CA LYS A 577 35.87 14.37 8.31
C LYS A 577 37.18 13.86 7.70
N GLU A 578 38.29 14.09 8.39
CA GLU A 578 39.61 13.57 7.99
C GLU A 578 39.67 12.02 7.95
N PRO A 579 40.44 11.44 7.01
CA PRO A 579 41.21 12.11 5.94
C PRO A 579 40.32 12.63 4.79
N PHE A 580 40.74 13.72 4.12
CA PHE A 580 40.00 14.38 3.03
C PHE A 580 40.17 13.68 1.66
N THR A 581 39.62 12.47 1.56
CA THR A 581 39.60 11.72 0.30
C THR A 581 38.60 12.32 -0.70
N SER A 582 38.82 12.12 -2.00
CA SER A 582 37.93 12.66 -3.05
C SER A 582 36.50 12.11 -2.95
N GLU A 583 36.32 10.90 -2.42
CA GLU A 583 35.00 10.34 -2.13
C GLU A 583 34.27 11.09 -1.00
N ARG A 584 34.97 11.39 0.10
CA ARG A 584 34.40 12.14 1.22
C ARG A 584 34.09 13.59 0.85
N ILE A 585 34.94 14.22 0.05
CA ILE A 585 34.69 15.54 -0.52
C ILE A 585 33.39 15.50 -1.34
N ARG A 586 33.27 14.57 -2.29
CA ARG A 586 32.04 14.42 -3.10
C ARG A 586 30.80 14.17 -2.24
N HIS A 587 30.91 13.37 -1.19
CA HIS A 587 29.78 13.10 -0.29
C HIS A 587 29.36 14.33 0.52
N ALA A 588 30.32 15.07 1.09
CA ALA A 588 30.02 16.27 1.87
C ALA A 588 29.36 17.35 1.01
N LEU A 589 29.84 17.55 -0.21
CA LEU A 589 29.31 18.56 -1.14
C LEU A 589 27.87 18.30 -1.61
N ARG A 590 27.31 17.11 -1.34
CA ARG A 590 25.88 16.84 -1.53
C ARG A 590 24.98 17.61 -0.59
N VAL A 591 25.47 18.03 0.58
CA VAL A 591 24.61 18.57 1.65
C VAL A 591 25.13 19.88 2.24
N VAL A 592 26.32 20.33 1.84
CA VAL A 592 26.89 21.58 2.36
C VAL A 592 27.83 22.23 1.35
N ALA A 593 27.62 23.52 1.11
CA ALA A 593 28.48 24.36 0.28
C ALA A 593 29.82 24.68 0.99
N PRO A 594 30.94 24.78 0.28
CA PRO A 594 32.16 25.33 0.85
C PRO A 594 32.05 26.84 1.14
N PRO A 595 32.89 27.39 2.03
CA PRO A 595 33.01 28.84 2.22
C PRO A 595 33.22 29.58 0.88
N GLY A 596 32.49 30.68 0.66
CA GLY A 596 32.46 31.42 -0.61
C GLY A 596 31.43 30.95 -1.64
N TYR A 597 30.85 29.74 -1.48
CA TYR A 597 29.89 29.16 -2.42
C TYR A 597 28.47 29.03 -1.84
N SER A 598 28.23 29.48 -0.60
CA SER A 598 26.91 29.37 0.04
C SER A 598 26.08 30.62 -0.19
N ARG A 599 24.84 30.45 -0.65
CA ARG A 599 23.91 31.57 -0.84
C ARG A 599 23.61 32.33 0.46
N HIS A 600 23.78 31.71 1.62
CA HIS A 600 23.67 32.38 2.91
C HIS A 600 24.70 33.50 3.12
N GLN A 601 25.80 33.54 2.36
CA GLN A 601 26.79 34.63 2.44
C GLN A 601 26.27 35.95 1.84
N THR A 602 25.20 35.88 1.05
CA THR A 602 24.53 37.06 0.45
C THR A 602 23.62 37.79 1.45
N GLY A 603 23.16 37.09 2.50
CA GLY A 603 22.11 37.57 3.41
C GLY A 603 20.68 37.55 2.82
N TYR A 604 20.48 36.98 1.62
CA TYR A 604 19.16 36.83 0.98
C TYR A 604 18.56 35.41 1.07
N ALA A 605 19.33 34.42 1.53
CA ALA A 605 18.86 33.05 1.75
C ALA A 605 18.22 32.89 3.14
N ALA A 606 17.14 32.12 3.21
CA ALA A 606 16.38 31.81 4.41
C ALA A 606 16.08 30.31 4.46
N ASP A 607 16.57 29.65 5.51
CA ASP A 607 16.18 28.28 5.86
C ASP A 607 14.92 28.35 6.73
N LEU A 608 13.84 27.75 6.26
CA LEU A 608 12.54 27.76 6.91
C LEU A 608 12.26 26.42 7.60
N GLU A 609 11.63 26.49 8.76
CA GLU A 609 11.03 25.34 9.45
C GLU A 609 9.64 25.71 9.98
N THR A 610 8.95 24.76 10.61
CA THR A 610 7.64 24.98 11.24
C THR A 610 7.54 24.15 12.52
N PRO A 611 6.72 24.52 13.52
CA PRO A 611 6.60 23.73 14.74
C PRO A 611 6.31 22.25 14.46
N GLY A 612 7.01 21.37 15.16
CA GLY A 612 6.89 19.92 15.00
C GLY A 612 7.75 19.31 13.88
N TYR A 613 8.39 20.13 13.03
CA TYR A 613 9.22 19.66 11.91
C TYR A 613 10.62 20.28 12.00
N GLY A 614 11.64 19.44 12.13
CA GLY A 614 13.01 19.90 11.96
C GLY A 614 13.28 20.31 10.51
N ILE A 615 14.35 21.08 10.27
CA ILE A 615 14.72 21.58 8.94
C ILE A 615 14.71 20.51 7.83
N ASN A 616 15.23 19.31 8.08
CA ASN A 616 15.24 18.20 7.10
C ASN A 616 13.83 17.63 6.82
N ASP A 617 12.92 17.80 7.77
CA ASP A 617 11.55 17.31 7.73
C ASP A 617 10.56 18.41 7.31
N PHE A 618 11.01 19.66 7.16
CA PHE A 618 10.16 20.80 6.81
C PHE A 618 9.35 20.56 5.54
N ARG A 619 9.94 19.85 4.57
CA ARG A 619 9.31 19.47 3.30
C ARG A 619 8.04 18.64 3.44
N TYR A 620 7.84 18.06 4.61
CA TYR A 620 6.67 17.24 4.93
C TYR A 620 5.55 18.10 5.52
N SER A 621 5.82 19.33 5.95
CA SER A 621 4.84 20.16 6.63
C SER A 621 3.76 20.79 5.73
N ASP A 622 2.59 21.11 6.30
CA ASP A 622 1.54 21.85 5.59
C ASP A 622 2.02 23.26 5.24
N ALA A 623 2.90 23.83 6.06
CA ALA A 623 3.53 25.11 5.80
C ALA A 623 4.39 25.05 4.52
N TYR A 624 5.14 23.97 4.29
CA TYR A 624 5.86 23.76 3.03
C TYR A 624 4.91 23.48 1.86
N ALA A 625 3.86 22.67 2.05
CA ALA A 625 2.87 22.42 1.01
C ALA A 625 2.20 23.73 0.54
N TRP A 626 1.84 24.60 1.49
CA TRP A 626 1.34 25.95 1.23
C TRP A 626 2.35 26.83 0.50
N LEU A 627 3.63 26.79 0.90
CA LEU A 627 4.69 27.52 0.21
C LEU A 627 4.93 27.01 -1.22
N ALA A 628 4.83 25.70 -1.46
CA ALA A 628 5.12 25.04 -2.74
C ALA A 628 3.95 25.07 -3.73
N ALA A 629 2.72 25.27 -3.23
CA ALA A 629 1.51 25.34 -4.03
C ALA A 629 1.64 26.32 -5.22
N ASP A 630 0.99 25.97 -6.33
CA ASP A 630 0.94 26.77 -7.55
C ASP A 630 2.30 27.26 -8.06
N ASN A 631 3.28 26.34 -8.06
CA ASN A 631 4.66 26.63 -8.44
C ASN A 631 5.27 27.72 -7.54
N PHE A 632 5.17 27.52 -6.24
CA PHE A 632 5.66 28.42 -5.20
C PHE A 632 4.99 29.80 -5.21
N LEU A 633 3.69 29.88 -5.52
CA LEU A 633 2.98 31.16 -5.71
C LEU A 633 3.06 32.06 -4.48
N GLN A 634 2.81 31.53 -3.27
CA GLN A 634 2.84 32.33 -2.05
C GLN A 634 4.24 32.83 -1.73
N ALA A 635 5.28 32.00 -1.92
CA ALA A 635 6.66 32.44 -1.79
C ALA A 635 7.00 33.55 -2.81
N LYS A 636 6.61 33.36 -4.08
CA LYS A 636 6.87 34.31 -5.18
C LYS A 636 6.15 35.65 -4.99
N ARG A 637 4.93 35.65 -4.48
CA ARG A 637 4.18 36.88 -4.11
C ARG A 637 4.94 37.74 -3.11
N HIS A 638 5.81 37.12 -2.31
CA HIS A 638 6.65 37.79 -1.33
C HIS A 638 8.12 37.89 -1.80
N GLY A 639 8.42 37.58 -3.07
CA GLY A 639 9.74 37.75 -3.65
C GLY A 639 10.72 36.59 -3.38
N PHE A 640 10.25 35.47 -2.83
CA PHE A 640 11.06 34.28 -2.60
C PHE A 640 10.86 33.20 -3.67
N ILE A 641 11.92 32.45 -3.94
CA ILE A 641 11.90 31.23 -4.76
C ILE A 641 12.66 30.11 -4.07
N PRO A 642 12.39 28.83 -4.36
CA PRO A 642 13.20 27.74 -3.86
C PRO A 642 14.65 27.86 -4.38
N SER A 643 15.61 27.73 -3.48
CA SER A 643 17.03 27.76 -3.85
C SER A 643 17.45 26.53 -4.66
N TYR A 644 17.09 25.36 -4.17
CA TYR A 644 17.57 24.08 -4.70
C TYR A 644 16.39 23.14 -4.97
N PRO A 645 15.58 23.40 -6.02
CA PRO A 645 14.38 22.62 -6.31
C PRO A 645 14.69 21.17 -6.72
N ALA A 646 13.74 20.26 -6.49
CA ALA A 646 13.87 18.86 -6.90
C ALA A 646 13.95 18.69 -8.42
N GLY A 647 14.60 17.61 -8.87
CA GLY A 647 14.70 17.26 -10.30
C GLY A 647 15.66 18.15 -11.12
N VAL A 648 16.47 18.99 -10.47
CA VAL A 648 17.50 19.79 -11.14
C VAL A 648 18.88 19.20 -10.88
N GLU A 649 19.53 18.76 -11.94
CA GLU A 649 20.92 18.31 -11.89
C GLU A 649 21.88 19.50 -11.81
N ASN A 650 23.09 19.25 -11.27
CA ASN A 650 24.20 20.19 -11.27
C ASN A 650 23.84 21.58 -10.67
N GLN A 651 23.15 21.57 -9.53
CA GLN A 651 22.66 22.78 -8.84
C GLN A 651 23.40 23.12 -7.54
N GLY A 652 24.47 22.39 -7.21
CA GLY A 652 25.14 22.46 -5.91
C GLY A 652 24.70 21.30 -5.01
N PRO A 653 24.03 21.53 -3.88
CA PRO A 653 23.58 20.46 -3.00
C PRO A 653 22.50 19.60 -3.66
N ASP A 654 22.18 18.46 -3.03
CA ASP A 654 20.91 17.78 -3.23
C ASP A 654 19.75 18.74 -2.88
N PRO A 655 18.50 18.46 -3.32
CA PRO A 655 17.39 19.37 -3.09
C PRO A 655 17.20 19.73 -1.61
N GLU A 656 17.09 21.04 -1.35
CA GLU A 656 16.92 21.62 -0.01
C GLU A 656 15.54 22.31 0.07
N PRO A 657 14.49 21.56 0.40
CA PRO A 657 13.11 22.08 0.45
C PRO A 657 12.88 23.14 1.53
N TRP A 658 13.84 23.36 2.42
CA TRP A 658 13.80 24.40 3.44
C TRP A 658 14.46 25.71 3.00
N GLU A 659 15.35 25.72 1.99
CA GLU A 659 16.10 26.92 1.61
C GLU A 659 15.36 27.72 0.54
N PHE A 660 14.97 28.95 0.89
CA PHE A 660 14.34 29.92 -0.01
C PHE A 660 15.26 31.13 -0.19
N PHE A 661 15.34 31.62 -1.43
CA PHE A 661 16.16 32.78 -1.77
C PHE A 661 15.29 33.95 -2.21
N TYR A 662 15.54 35.12 -1.64
CA TYR A 662 14.85 36.34 -2.04
C TYR A 662 15.44 36.89 -3.35
N VAL A 663 14.61 37.07 -4.36
CA VAL A 663 14.97 37.71 -5.65
C VAL A 663 14.25 39.03 -5.88
N GLY A 664 13.17 39.30 -5.12
CA GLY A 664 12.30 40.46 -5.28
C GLY A 664 11.13 40.18 -6.24
N VAL A 665 9.96 40.76 -5.92
CA VAL A 665 8.69 40.49 -6.62
C VAL A 665 8.74 40.91 -8.09
N ASP A 666 9.34 42.07 -8.39
CA ASP A 666 9.40 42.61 -9.77
C ASP A 666 10.05 41.64 -10.77
N LYS A 667 10.99 40.81 -10.30
CA LYS A 667 11.71 39.82 -11.13
C LYS A 667 10.90 38.56 -11.40
N LEU A 668 9.77 38.40 -10.72
CA LEU A 668 8.87 37.26 -10.78
C LEU A 668 7.60 37.55 -11.59
N MET A 669 7.38 38.81 -11.97
CA MET A 669 6.25 39.24 -12.79
C MET A 669 6.50 38.94 -14.28
N ARG A 670 5.43 38.64 -15.02
CA ARG A 670 5.44 38.59 -16.48
C ARG A 670 5.76 39.98 -16.99
N SER A 671 6.75 40.12 -17.87
CA SER A 671 6.97 41.39 -18.56
C SER A 671 5.68 41.79 -19.28
N PRO A 672 5.20 43.04 -19.14
CA PRO A 672 4.11 43.52 -19.97
C PRO A 672 4.56 43.35 -21.42
N THR A 673 3.83 42.54 -22.19
CA THR A 673 4.04 42.41 -23.62
C THR A 673 4.07 43.81 -24.20
N ALA A 674 5.19 44.18 -24.82
CA ALA A 674 5.27 45.37 -25.66
C ALA A 674 4.09 45.30 -26.63
N GLY A 675 3.15 46.23 -26.47
CA GLY A 675 1.97 46.31 -27.31
C GLY A 675 2.40 46.37 -28.77
N SER A 676 1.75 45.57 -29.60
CA SER A 676 1.68 45.79 -31.04
C SER A 676 1.28 47.24 -31.30
N GLY A 677 2.23 48.03 -31.79
CA GLY A 677 2.04 49.34 -32.40
C GLY A 677 2.66 49.32 -33.78
#